data_AF-A0A7Z0MEY9-F1
#
_entry.id   AF-A0A7Z0MEY9-F1
#
_cell.length_a   1.000
_cell.length_b   1.000
_cell.length_c   1.000
_cell.angle_alpha   90.00
_cell.angle_beta   90.00
_cell.angle_gamma   90.00
#
_symmetry.space_group_name_H-M   'P 1'
#
loop_
_entity.id
_entity.type
_entity.pdbx_description
1 polymer ?
#
loop_
_entity_poly.entity_id
_entity_poly.type
_entity_poly.pdbx_seq_one_letter_code
_entity_poly.pdbx_strand_id
1 'polypeptide(L)'
;MSIMATSRAEPLLKYLARVNLTSPIESGALNVSVLLGADVYGAQAGILAANYGFDGYMGVPGLSGTDEASRQAAYENGVSWQALDPALNAAARAYYSAVSDDTFLSIYGVPALLADTIPVVFSHPVLGTSVSPDAFQIELNTGELVTPLAASLIPNGEYNERQTVVLSGHWGNRLQPDDPDALYPVKVRILETGNPLTFVTPQGLVSAAGLEIDSHNPYVEGNGPRILAANLDTYTDLGEGSTFWMIASNGNAGSDLYGDEAQFRLRIYTSAGFSPDGIGSILPTDFSRYFRLEALDESGEPVWIDEAGIDYSIGGHGSVRVVGLADTGPAQSSYDESYVEDHDNQYDIILSGDRAAIEQIVRVHMPSGGDHSPVYNPGGPGNDPASNPPLPFTVPSSSQSADVSQLIGDDPYVSFAEIDGPVYRDPVTGQPVGVDHGVAIHDTGTGHTIHQYSDPYGRIFYASFEVGSEFNVLPGGNHPALFDPVFYLRSNPDVRDAVQADHDLAWDHYLQYGAAESYALGGGQRAPVSWFDINYYLDANPDLASAGITAELGFLHFVNYGMMEFRAPNASAAADPADPASLLEYAQASSDLMEAFGVAATATELSARQQHELMLHFHIWGYTENRSSPPTTLGEQSAWPPAADGTDELVDITGMLQNLHADAGLVFS
;
A
#
# COMPACT_ATOMS: atom_id res chain seq x y z
N MET A 1 17.92 -15.82 -9.24
CA MET A 1 17.24 -15.49 -7.97
C MET A 1 15.80 -15.91 -8.14
N SER A 2 15.17 -16.50 -7.13
CA SER A 2 13.84 -17.10 -7.27
C SER A 2 12.87 -16.55 -6.24
N ILE A 3 11.67 -16.18 -6.68
CA ILE A 3 10.55 -15.84 -5.81
C ILE A 3 9.81 -17.15 -5.54
N MET A 4 9.87 -17.60 -4.29
CA MET A 4 9.29 -18.87 -3.87
C MET A 4 7.94 -18.63 -3.20
N ALA A 5 6.95 -19.50 -3.44
CA ALA A 5 5.63 -19.38 -2.84
C ALA A 5 5.09 -20.71 -2.33
N THR A 6 4.26 -20.65 -1.29
CA THR A 6 3.43 -21.78 -0.83
C THR A 6 2.01 -21.65 -1.40
N SER A 7 1.14 -22.64 -1.19
CA SER A 7 -0.29 -22.54 -1.56
C SER A 7 -1.01 -21.37 -0.90
N ARG A 8 -0.45 -20.81 0.18
CA ARG A 8 -0.96 -19.59 0.82
C ARG A 8 -0.86 -18.36 -0.07
N ALA A 9 0.02 -18.33 -1.08
CA ALA A 9 0.07 -17.23 -2.04
C ALA A 9 -1.05 -17.30 -3.09
N GLU A 10 -1.71 -18.45 -3.27
CA GLU A 10 -2.69 -18.64 -4.35
C GLU A 10 -3.83 -17.59 -4.34
N PRO A 11 -4.45 -17.23 -3.19
CA PRO A 11 -5.47 -16.19 -3.15
C PRO A 11 -4.93 -14.82 -3.57
N LEU A 12 -3.72 -14.46 -3.14
CA LEU A 12 -3.06 -13.21 -3.54
C LEU A 12 -2.83 -13.17 -5.06
N LEU A 13 -2.23 -14.22 -5.63
CA LEU A 13 -1.95 -14.28 -7.06
C LEU A 13 -3.25 -14.19 -7.90
N LYS A 14 -4.33 -14.84 -7.46
CA LYS A 14 -5.65 -14.71 -8.09
C LYS A 14 -6.22 -13.31 -7.98
N TYR A 15 -6.01 -12.64 -6.85
CA TYR A 15 -6.43 -11.26 -6.65
C TYR A 15 -5.68 -10.31 -7.57
N LEU A 16 -4.34 -10.39 -7.62
CA LEU A 16 -3.49 -9.60 -8.52
C LEU A 16 -3.92 -9.79 -9.99
N ALA A 17 -4.13 -11.03 -10.42
CA ALA A 17 -4.63 -11.32 -11.78
C ALA A 17 -5.97 -10.63 -12.08
N ARG A 18 -6.88 -10.55 -11.09
CA ARG A 18 -8.17 -9.85 -11.26
C ARG A 18 -7.98 -8.34 -11.30
N VAL A 19 -7.20 -7.78 -10.36
CA VAL A 19 -6.93 -6.34 -10.30
C VAL A 19 -6.26 -5.88 -11.59
N ASN A 20 -5.26 -6.63 -12.07
CA ASN A 20 -4.57 -6.34 -13.32
C ASN A 20 -5.49 -6.36 -14.54
N LEU A 21 -6.62 -7.07 -14.52
CA LEU A 21 -7.60 -7.12 -15.61
C LEU A 21 -8.77 -6.13 -15.44
N THR A 22 -8.76 -5.28 -14.41
CA THR A 22 -9.89 -4.39 -14.09
C THR A 22 -9.98 -3.24 -15.09
N SER A 23 -11.18 -2.99 -15.63
CA SER A 23 -11.43 -2.12 -16.80
C SER A 23 -12.40 -0.96 -16.51
N PRO A 24 -12.05 -0.06 -15.59
CA PRO A 24 -11.94 1.29 -16.15
C PRO A 24 -10.53 1.82 -16.06
N ILE A 25 -10.15 2.56 -17.11
CA ILE A 25 -8.92 3.36 -17.20
C ILE A 25 -9.15 4.63 -16.37
N GLU A 26 -9.27 4.43 -15.07
CA GLU A 26 -9.55 5.45 -14.07
C GLU A 26 -8.49 5.38 -12.99
N SER A 27 -8.07 6.52 -12.45
CA SER A 27 -7.07 6.60 -11.39
C SER A 27 -7.49 5.84 -10.13
N GLY A 28 -8.80 5.78 -9.86
CA GLY A 28 -9.36 5.00 -8.75
C GLY A 28 -9.11 3.50 -8.85
N ALA A 29 -8.77 2.96 -10.03
CA ALA A 29 -8.39 1.54 -10.17
C ALA A 29 -7.07 1.20 -9.46
N LEU A 30 -6.21 2.20 -9.21
CA LEU A 30 -4.97 2.04 -8.44
C LEU A 30 -5.19 2.15 -6.93
N ASN A 31 -6.38 2.57 -6.48
CA ASN A 31 -6.73 2.72 -5.06
C ASN A 31 -7.05 1.37 -4.41
N VAL A 32 -6.14 0.42 -4.55
CA VAL A 32 -6.16 -0.91 -3.93
C VAL A 32 -5.08 -0.99 -2.86
N SER A 33 -5.36 -1.69 -1.77
CA SER A 33 -4.39 -1.99 -0.71
C SER A 33 -3.50 -3.13 -1.16
N VAL A 34 -2.59 -2.89 -2.10
CA VAL A 34 -1.57 -3.85 -2.54
C VAL A 34 -0.23 -3.14 -2.66
N LEU A 35 0.73 -3.64 -1.90
CA LEU A 35 2.14 -3.33 -1.98
C LEU A 35 2.92 -4.64 -1.87
N LEU A 36 3.89 -4.83 -2.74
CA LEU A 36 4.73 -6.03 -2.77
C LEU A 36 6.17 -5.60 -2.99
N GLY A 37 7.08 -5.97 -2.10
CA GLY A 37 8.51 -5.67 -2.27
C GLY A 37 8.83 -4.18 -2.39
N ALA A 38 8.05 -3.30 -1.76
CA ALA A 38 8.22 -1.85 -1.94
C ALA A 38 9.40 -1.30 -1.14
N ASP A 39 10.20 -0.43 -1.76
CA ASP A 39 11.33 0.24 -1.12
C ASP A 39 10.92 1.17 0.02
N VAL A 40 11.81 1.32 1.00
CA VAL A 40 11.72 2.30 2.08
C VAL A 40 12.96 3.18 2.08
N TYR A 41 12.76 4.49 2.16
CA TYR A 41 13.81 5.51 2.06
C TYR A 41 14.03 6.20 3.42
N GLY A 42 14.66 5.45 4.34
CA GLY A 42 15.04 5.91 5.66
C GLY A 42 14.13 5.40 6.79
N ALA A 43 14.57 5.56 8.03
CA ALA A 43 13.91 4.95 9.19
C ALA A 43 12.63 5.64 9.67
N GLN A 44 12.31 6.83 9.16
CA GLN A 44 11.15 7.61 9.57
C GLN A 44 10.24 7.90 8.39
N ALA A 45 8.94 7.62 8.55
CA ALA A 45 7.93 7.96 7.58
C ALA A 45 7.75 9.49 7.50
N GLY A 46 7.74 10.03 6.29
CA GLY A 46 7.80 11.47 6.06
C GLY A 46 7.63 11.85 4.59
N ILE A 47 7.52 13.15 4.34
CA ILE A 47 7.52 13.74 3.00
C ILE A 47 8.98 14.08 2.64
N LEU A 48 9.46 13.61 1.51
CA LEU A 48 10.80 13.91 0.97
C LEU A 48 10.78 15.14 0.07
N ALA A 49 9.73 15.30 -0.74
CA ALA A 49 9.51 16.47 -1.58
C ALA A 49 8.01 16.66 -1.88
N ALA A 50 7.58 17.92 -2.08
CA ALA A 50 6.25 18.25 -2.57
C ALA A 50 6.29 19.57 -3.35
N ASN A 51 7.16 19.61 -4.36
CA ASN A 51 7.40 20.83 -5.13
C ASN A 51 6.24 21.12 -6.08
N TYR A 52 6.04 22.39 -6.40
CA TYR A 52 5.18 22.77 -7.50
C TYR A 52 5.72 22.09 -8.78
N GLY A 53 4.88 21.30 -9.45
CA GLY A 53 5.25 20.51 -10.61
C GLY A 53 5.33 21.38 -11.85
N PHE A 54 4.17 21.75 -12.40
CA PHE A 54 4.08 22.60 -13.58
C PHE A 54 2.68 23.22 -13.75
N ASP A 55 2.65 24.36 -14.43
CA ASP A 55 1.50 25.23 -14.69
C ASP A 55 0.67 24.76 -15.89
N GLY A 56 -0.60 24.47 -15.67
CA GLY A 56 -1.63 24.45 -16.72
C GLY A 56 -1.63 23.28 -17.71
N TYR A 57 -0.91 22.18 -17.43
CA TYR A 57 -0.82 21.03 -18.36
C TYR A 57 -1.91 19.97 -18.13
N MET A 58 -2.73 20.09 -17.09
CA MET A 58 -3.78 19.12 -16.79
C MET A 58 -5.15 19.68 -17.22
N GLY A 59 -5.77 19.07 -18.22
CA GLY A 59 -7.05 19.53 -18.74
C GLY A 59 -6.92 20.64 -19.79
N VAL A 60 -6.07 20.43 -20.79
CA VAL A 60 -5.83 21.39 -21.88
C VAL A 60 -6.93 21.29 -22.95
N PRO A 61 -7.68 22.38 -23.21
CA PRO A 61 -8.78 22.35 -24.17
C PRO A 61 -8.31 22.14 -25.60
N GLY A 62 -9.00 21.26 -26.33
CA GLY A 62 -8.77 21.04 -27.76
C GLY A 62 -7.48 20.27 -28.09
N LEU A 63 -6.72 19.84 -27.09
CA LEU A 63 -5.56 18.97 -27.26
C LEU A 63 -6.03 17.53 -27.51
N SER A 64 -5.82 16.98 -28.71
CA SER A 64 -6.28 15.62 -29.03
C SER A 64 -5.50 14.99 -30.18
N GLY A 65 -4.40 14.31 -29.84
CA GLY A 65 -3.56 13.61 -30.82
C GLY A 65 -2.33 14.43 -31.21
N THR A 66 -1.84 14.22 -32.44
CA THR A 66 -0.52 14.70 -32.92
C THR A 66 -0.60 15.61 -34.15
N ASP A 67 -1.80 16.07 -34.50
CA ASP A 67 -2.04 16.88 -35.69
C ASP A 67 -1.76 18.38 -35.47
N GLU A 68 -1.82 19.16 -36.55
CA GLU A 68 -1.58 20.60 -36.50
C GLU A 68 -2.57 21.34 -35.59
N ALA A 69 -3.81 20.86 -35.49
CA ALA A 69 -4.82 21.45 -34.60
C ALA A 69 -4.42 21.24 -33.14
N SER A 70 -3.95 20.04 -32.78
CA SER A 70 -3.44 19.71 -31.45
C SER A 70 -2.19 20.51 -31.12
N ARG A 71 -1.28 20.67 -32.08
CA ARG A 71 -0.08 21.52 -31.91
C ARG A 71 -0.46 22.98 -31.67
N GLN A 72 -1.43 23.51 -32.41
CA GLN A 72 -1.93 24.87 -32.22
C GLN A 72 -2.60 25.02 -30.84
N ALA A 73 -3.41 24.05 -30.41
CA ALA A 73 -4.02 24.04 -29.08
C ALA A 73 -2.97 24.01 -27.96
N ALA A 74 -1.92 23.20 -28.11
CA ALA A 74 -0.78 23.18 -27.19
C ALA A 74 -0.12 24.56 -27.11
N TYR A 75 0.20 25.17 -28.25
CA TYR A 75 0.81 26.50 -28.32
C TYR A 75 -0.05 27.58 -27.66
N GLU A 76 -1.36 27.59 -27.93
CA GLU A 76 -2.29 28.57 -27.36
C GLU A 76 -2.41 28.47 -25.83
N ASN A 77 -2.13 27.30 -25.26
CA ASN A 77 -2.19 27.03 -23.83
C ASN A 77 -0.81 26.91 -23.16
N GLY A 78 0.27 27.35 -23.82
CA GLY A 78 1.59 27.38 -23.19
C GLY A 78 2.26 26.02 -23.02
N VAL A 79 1.82 25.00 -23.76
CA VAL A 79 2.37 23.64 -23.75
C VAL A 79 3.48 23.52 -24.80
N SER A 80 4.64 23.00 -24.39
CA SER A 80 5.76 22.72 -25.29
C SER A 80 5.47 21.54 -26.21
N TRP A 81 6.05 21.55 -27.41
CA TRP A 81 5.85 20.50 -28.42
C TRP A 81 7.18 20.00 -28.99
N GLN A 82 7.36 18.68 -29.10
CA GLN A 82 8.55 18.10 -29.72
C GLN A 82 8.50 18.14 -31.24
N ALA A 83 9.61 18.54 -31.86
CA ALA A 83 9.83 18.37 -33.29
C ALA A 83 10.37 16.95 -33.55
N LEU A 84 9.49 16.02 -33.91
CA LEU A 84 9.84 14.63 -34.24
C LEU A 84 9.72 14.34 -35.74
N ASP A 85 10.48 13.37 -36.24
CA ASP A 85 10.27 12.84 -37.59
C ASP A 85 8.88 12.19 -37.72
N PRO A 86 7.99 12.69 -38.61
CA PRO A 86 6.67 12.08 -38.81
C PRO A 86 6.72 10.60 -39.22
N ALA A 87 7.83 10.13 -39.78
CA ALA A 87 8.00 8.73 -40.15
C ALA A 87 8.02 7.77 -38.93
N LEU A 88 8.30 8.29 -37.74
CA LEU A 88 8.29 7.51 -36.50
C LEU A 88 6.87 7.12 -36.07
N ASN A 89 5.85 7.86 -36.53
CA ASN A 89 4.45 7.65 -36.12
C ASN A 89 4.31 7.57 -34.58
N ALA A 90 5.01 8.48 -33.89
CA ALA A 90 5.11 8.48 -32.45
C ALA A 90 3.76 8.73 -31.76
N ALA A 91 3.59 8.18 -30.56
CA ALA A 91 2.40 8.43 -29.75
C ALA A 91 2.34 9.89 -29.28
N ALA A 92 1.15 10.37 -28.90
CA ALA A 92 0.94 11.75 -28.43
C ALA A 92 1.90 12.15 -27.29
N ARG A 93 2.21 11.22 -26.38
CA ARG A 93 3.13 11.45 -25.27
C ARG A 93 4.57 11.77 -25.68
N ALA A 94 5.02 11.30 -26.84
CA ALA A 94 6.31 11.69 -27.36
C ALA A 94 6.33 13.15 -27.85
N TYR A 95 5.17 13.76 -28.13
CA TYR A 95 5.07 15.14 -28.60
C TYR A 95 4.88 16.17 -27.49
N TYR A 96 4.17 15.81 -26.41
CA TYR A 96 3.89 16.72 -25.29
C TYR A 96 3.56 15.94 -23.99
N SER A 97 3.84 16.56 -22.85
CA SER A 97 3.56 16.01 -21.51
C SER A 97 2.20 16.45 -20.92
N ALA A 98 1.45 17.30 -21.61
CA ALA A 98 0.11 17.72 -21.18
C ALA A 98 -0.99 16.66 -21.38
N VAL A 99 -2.09 16.81 -20.66
CA VAL A 99 -3.29 15.97 -20.69
C VAL A 99 -4.48 16.81 -21.12
N SER A 100 -5.31 16.30 -22.02
CA SER A 100 -6.53 17.01 -22.46
C SER A 100 -7.61 17.03 -21.38
N ASP A 101 -8.56 17.96 -21.50
CA ASP A 101 -9.74 18.07 -20.63
C ASP A 101 -10.60 16.80 -20.63
N ASP A 102 -10.86 16.23 -21.82
CA ASP A 102 -11.60 14.96 -21.94
C ASP A 102 -10.83 13.79 -21.31
N THR A 103 -9.52 13.71 -21.53
CA THR A 103 -8.68 12.63 -20.96
C THR A 103 -8.59 12.75 -19.46
N PHE A 104 -8.42 13.97 -18.94
CA PHE A 104 -8.38 14.22 -17.51
C PHE A 104 -9.70 13.82 -16.85
N LEU A 105 -10.84 14.24 -17.41
CA LEU A 105 -12.15 13.87 -16.89
C LEU A 105 -12.34 12.34 -16.90
N SER A 106 -11.93 11.67 -17.98
CA SER A 106 -12.04 10.21 -18.09
C SER A 106 -11.19 9.47 -17.05
N ILE A 107 -9.99 9.97 -16.73
CA ILE A 107 -9.07 9.30 -15.79
C ILE A 107 -9.40 9.64 -14.34
N TYR A 108 -9.71 10.90 -14.04
CA TYR A 108 -9.84 11.38 -12.65
C TYR A 108 -11.29 11.53 -12.19
N GLY A 109 -12.27 11.37 -13.09
CA GLY A 109 -13.70 11.50 -12.76
C GLY A 109 -14.15 12.92 -12.40
N VAL A 110 -13.26 13.90 -12.49
CA VAL A 110 -13.51 15.32 -12.18
C VAL A 110 -13.00 16.20 -13.33
N PRO A 111 -13.72 17.27 -13.69
CA PRO A 111 -13.26 18.18 -14.73
C PRO A 111 -12.08 19.02 -14.24
N ALA A 112 -11.12 19.26 -15.11
CA ALA A 112 -10.05 20.24 -14.91
C ALA A 112 -9.93 21.11 -16.16
N LEU A 113 -9.51 22.35 -15.97
CA LEU A 113 -9.20 23.29 -17.05
C LEU A 113 -7.88 23.98 -16.71
N LEU A 114 -6.80 23.59 -17.41
CA LEU A 114 -5.45 24.11 -17.14
C LEU A 114 -5.09 24.03 -15.66
N ALA A 115 -5.29 22.86 -15.07
CA ALA A 115 -4.81 22.54 -13.73
C ALA A 115 -3.30 22.24 -13.73
N ASP A 116 -2.75 22.45 -12.55
CA ASP A 116 -1.37 22.31 -12.16
C ASP A 116 -1.14 20.96 -11.47
N THR A 117 0.13 20.60 -11.26
CA THR A 117 0.50 19.38 -10.53
C THR A 117 1.44 19.63 -9.34
N ILE A 118 1.38 18.74 -8.35
CA ILE A 118 2.36 18.60 -7.27
C ILE A 118 2.58 17.10 -7.04
N PRO A 119 3.76 16.54 -7.37
CA PRO A 119 4.14 15.21 -6.91
C PRO A 119 4.55 15.29 -5.43
N VAL A 120 3.80 14.65 -4.55
CA VAL A 120 4.13 14.47 -3.15
C VAL A 120 4.85 13.15 -2.99
N VAL A 121 6.13 13.23 -2.69
CA VAL A 121 7.10 12.13 -2.67
C VAL A 121 7.36 11.75 -1.22
N PHE A 122 7.14 10.49 -0.85
CA PHE A 122 7.19 10.02 0.52
C PHE A 122 8.36 9.06 0.77
N SER A 123 8.86 9.00 2.00
CA SER A 123 9.92 8.04 2.34
C SER A 123 9.43 6.59 2.39
N HIS A 124 8.13 6.36 2.43
CA HIS A 124 7.50 5.04 2.57
C HIS A 124 6.28 4.96 1.64
N PRO A 125 5.92 3.75 1.17
CA PRO A 125 4.76 3.58 0.32
C PRO A 125 3.48 3.85 1.08
N VAL A 126 2.45 4.31 0.37
CA VAL A 126 1.13 4.60 0.93
C VAL A 126 0.12 3.52 0.55
N LEU A 127 -0.86 3.29 1.42
CA LEU A 127 -2.03 2.48 1.08
C LEU A 127 -2.87 3.22 0.03
N GLY A 128 -3.03 2.63 -1.16
CA GLY A 128 -3.79 3.24 -2.25
C GLY A 128 -5.23 3.61 -1.86
N THR A 129 -5.88 2.81 -1.00
CA THR A 129 -7.24 3.10 -0.49
C THR A 129 -7.32 4.30 0.45
N SER A 130 -6.17 4.80 0.94
CA SER A 130 -6.08 5.99 1.80
C SER A 130 -5.78 7.27 1.03
N VAL A 131 -5.53 7.18 -0.29
CA VAL A 131 -5.26 8.34 -1.13
C VAL A 131 -6.57 9.04 -1.48
N SER A 132 -6.70 10.28 -1.04
CA SER A 132 -7.85 11.13 -1.34
C SER A 132 -7.44 12.62 -1.39
N PRO A 133 -8.13 13.47 -2.19
CA PRO A 133 -7.79 14.88 -2.27
C PRO A 133 -7.92 15.64 -0.93
N ASP A 134 -8.88 15.27 -0.10
CA ASP A 134 -9.13 15.91 1.20
C ASP A 134 -8.06 15.60 2.26
N ALA A 135 -7.20 14.60 2.03
CA ALA A 135 -6.02 14.35 2.85
C ALA A 135 -4.93 15.41 2.67
N PHE A 136 -5.03 16.29 1.67
CA PHE A 136 -4.00 17.27 1.33
C PHE A 136 -4.51 18.70 1.43
N GLN A 137 -3.63 19.61 1.85
CA GLN A 137 -3.85 21.05 1.82
C GLN A 137 -2.60 21.77 1.30
N ILE A 138 -2.80 22.66 0.34
CA ILE A 138 -1.76 23.47 -0.27
C ILE A 138 -1.89 24.89 0.23
N GLU A 139 -0.83 25.44 0.81
CA GLU A 139 -0.75 26.87 1.14
C GLU A 139 -0.04 27.61 0.02
N LEU A 140 -0.65 28.70 -0.46
CA LEU A 140 -0.10 29.56 -1.49
C LEU A 140 0.70 30.71 -0.88
N ASN A 141 1.56 31.35 -1.67
CA ASN A 141 2.31 32.55 -1.27
C ASN A 141 1.41 33.72 -0.82
N THR A 142 0.13 33.71 -1.19
CA THR A 142 -0.91 34.65 -0.76
C THR A 142 -1.47 34.36 0.64
N GLY A 143 -1.15 33.20 1.22
CA GLY A 143 -1.76 32.65 2.44
C GLY A 143 -3.08 31.93 2.22
N GLU A 144 -3.54 31.79 0.98
CA GLU A 144 -4.71 30.98 0.64
C GLU A 144 -4.43 29.49 0.85
N LEU A 145 -5.44 28.75 1.34
CA LEU A 145 -5.40 27.32 1.56
C LEU A 145 -6.31 26.62 0.55
N VAL A 146 -5.74 25.72 -0.25
CA VAL A 146 -6.41 25.06 -1.37
C VAL A 146 -6.42 23.55 -1.16
N THR A 147 -7.57 22.92 -1.38
CA THR A 147 -7.69 21.46 -1.48
C THR A 147 -7.54 21.05 -2.95
N PRO A 148 -6.74 20.02 -3.26
CA PRO A 148 -6.61 19.51 -4.62
C PRO A 148 -7.94 19.07 -5.24
N LEU A 149 -8.03 19.13 -6.57
CA LEU A 149 -9.13 18.55 -7.33
C LEU A 149 -9.04 17.03 -7.37
N ALA A 150 -7.81 16.51 -7.52
CA ALA A 150 -7.52 15.09 -7.59
C ALA A 150 -6.21 14.77 -6.85
N ALA A 151 -6.13 13.55 -6.33
CA ALA A 151 -4.92 12.92 -5.79
C ALA A 151 -4.90 11.48 -6.32
N SER A 152 -3.79 11.06 -6.92
CA SER A 152 -3.68 9.72 -7.51
C SER A 152 -2.28 9.15 -7.40
N LEU A 153 -2.20 7.83 -7.59
CA LEU A 153 -0.94 7.11 -7.77
C LEU A 153 -0.50 7.07 -9.24
N ILE A 154 -1.11 7.84 -10.15
CA ILE A 154 -0.64 7.88 -11.55
C ILE A 154 0.51 8.89 -11.62
N PRO A 155 1.68 8.54 -12.20
CA PRO A 155 2.00 7.28 -12.88
C PRO A 155 2.68 6.18 -12.03
N ASN A 156 2.89 6.41 -10.74
CA ASN A 156 3.47 5.50 -9.74
C ASN A 156 2.57 4.28 -9.39
N GLY A 157 2.21 3.48 -10.41
CA GLY A 157 1.19 2.44 -10.29
C GLY A 157 1.70 1.07 -9.82
N GLU A 158 2.99 0.82 -10.01
CA GLU A 158 3.63 -0.47 -9.71
C GLU A 158 3.61 -0.77 -8.21
N TYR A 159 3.49 -2.04 -7.84
CA TYR A 159 3.20 -2.42 -6.46
C TYR A 159 4.40 -2.25 -5.51
N ASN A 160 5.61 -2.16 -6.03
CA ASN A 160 6.83 -1.84 -5.28
C ASN A 160 7.13 -0.32 -5.21
N GLU A 161 6.31 0.51 -5.85
CA GLU A 161 6.64 1.90 -6.21
C GLU A 161 5.66 2.98 -5.72
N ARG A 162 4.66 2.63 -4.91
CA ARG A 162 3.58 3.55 -4.50
C ARG A 162 3.98 4.53 -3.39
N GLN A 163 5.17 5.09 -3.47
CA GLN A 163 5.69 6.12 -2.56
C GLN A 163 5.37 7.56 -3.02
N THR A 164 4.77 7.76 -4.21
CA THR A 164 4.46 9.09 -4.72
C THR A 164 2.98 9.26 -5.04
N VAL A 165 2.37 10.34 -4.53
CA VAL A 165 1.01 10.76 -4.86
C VAL A 165 1.05 12.05 -5.68
N VAL A 166 0.46 12.05 -6.86
CA VAL A 166 0.38 13.24 -7.72
C VAL A 166 -0.95 13.95 -7.47
N LEU A 167 -0.85 15.21 -7.04
CA LEU A 167 -1.98 16.10 -6.84
C LEU A 167 -2.23 16.91 -8.11
N SER A 168 -3.49 17.20 -8.42
CA SER A 168 -3.89 18.14 -9.48
C SER A 168 -4.86 19.19 -8.95
N GLY A 169 -4.71 20.45 -9.37
CA GLY A 169 -5.56 21.56 -8.93
C GLY A 169 -5.11 22.92 -9.45
N HIS A 170 -5.53 24.02 -8.83
CA HIS A 170 -5.20 25.37 -9.30
C HIS A 170 -4.49 26.14 -8.21
N TRP A 171 -3.20 26.43 -8.39
CA TRP A 171 -2.39 27.03 -7.33
C TRP A 171 -1.18 27.82 -7.81
N GLY A 172 -0.88 27.82 -9.10
CA GLY A 172 0.33 28.46 -9.60
C GLY A 172 0.16 29.26 -10.89
N ASN A 173 1.23 29.97 -11.20
CA ASN A 173 1.53 30.49 -12.53
C ASN A 173 3.05 30.50 -12.73
N ARG A 174 3.51 30.86 -13.93
CA ARG A 174 4.94 30.81 -14.30
C ARG A 174 5.73 32.07 -13.96
N LEU A 175 5.12 33.02 -13.26
CA LEU A 175 5.75 34.28 -12.94
C LEU A 175 6.83 34.08 -11.87
N GLN A 176 7.88 34.90 -11.92
CA GLN A 176 8.94 34.87 -10.92
C GLN A 176 8.43 35.42 -9.58
N PRO A 177 8.94 34.94 -8.43
CA PRO A 177 8.45 35.36 -7.11
C PRO A 177 8.47 36.86 -6.80
N ASP A 178 9.26 37.65 -7.52
CA ASP A 178 9.33 39.11 -7.39
C ASP A 178 8.26 39.86 -8.20
N ASP A 179 7.55 39.16 -9.08
CA ASP A 179 6.37 39.69 -9.77
C ASP A 179 5.18 39.79 -8.79
N PRO A 180 4.50 40.95 -8.70
CA PRO A 180 3.38 41.13 -7.79
C PRO A 180 2.17 40.22 -8.06
N ASP A 181 2.04 39.70 -9.29
CA ASP A 181 0.96 38.80 -9.70
C ASP A 181 1.37 37.31 -9.63
N ALA A 182 2.57 37.01 -9.12
CA ALA A 182 3.04 35.65 -8.95
C ALA A 182 2.18 34.87 -7.95
N LEU A 183 1.73 33.69 -8.37
CA LEU A 183 0.99 32.73 -7.57
C LEU A 183 1.75 31.41 -7.58
N TYR A 184 2.01 30.83 -6.42
CA TYR A 184 2.67 29.53 -6.32
C TYR A 184 2.45 28.88 -4.95
N PRO A 185 2.47 27.53 -4.88
CA PRO A 185 2.50 26.80 -3.62
C PRO A 185 3.77 27.11 -2.83
N VAL A 186 3.63 27.34 -1.52
CA VAL A 186 4.75 27.50 -0.58
C VAL A 186 4.84 26.36 0.43
N LYS A 187 3.75 25.61 0.64
CA LYS A 187 3.73 24.49 1.59
C LYS A 187 2.64 23.48 1.27
N VAL A 188 2.94 22.21 1.52
CA VAL A 188 1.99 21.08 1.42
C VAL A 188 1.84 20.45 2.81
N ARG A 189 0.59 20.16 3.20
CA ARG A 189 0.25 19.51 4.46
C ARG A 189 -0.61 18.28 4.23
N ILE A 190 -0.38 17.26 5.05
CA ILE A 190 -1.28 16.12 5.17
C ILE A 190 -2.24 16.37 6.34
N LEU A 191 -3.54 16.35 6.07
CA LEU A 191 -4.58 16.59 7.05
C LEU A 191 -5.02 15.29 7.73
N GLU A 192 -5.55 15.43 8.94
CA GLU A 192 -6.35 14.38 9.56
C GLU A 192 -7.72 14.33 8.88
N THR A 193 -8.15 13.15 8.44
CA THR A 193 -9.46 12.93 7.79
C THR A 193 -10.13 11.69 8.38
N GLY A 194 -11.35 11.38 7.94
CA GLY A 194 -12.02 10.13 8.33
C GLY A 194 -11.34 8.86 7.79
N ASN A 195 -10.48 9.00 6.78
CA ASN A 195 -9.68 7.94 6.18
C ASN A 195 -8.26 8.50 5.96
N PRO A 196 -7.43 8.59 7.02
CA PRO A 196 -6.16 9.29 6.95
C PRO A 196 -5.22 8.60 5.96
N LEU A 197 -4.47 9.40 5.21
CA LEU A 197 -3.39 8.89 4.36
C LEU A 197 -2.45 8.04 5.23
N THR A 198 -2.21 6.81 4.83
CA THR A 198 -1.54 5.81 5.66
C THR A 198 -0.31 5.26 4.97
N PHE A 199 0.85 5.38 5.61
CA PHE A 199 2.08 4.69 5.22
C PHE A 199 2.05 3.22 5.60
N VAL A 200 2.73 2.42 4.80
CA VAL A 200 3.12 1.05 5.15
C VAL A 200 4.61 1.07 5.48
N THR A 201 4.93 0.67 6.71
CA THR A 201 6.30 0.68 7.24
C THR A 201 6.72 -0.73 7.68
N PRO A 202 8.02 -0.99 7.89
CA PRO A 202 8.46 -2.27 8.44
C PRO A 202 7.92 -2.55 9.86
N GLN A 203 7.36 -1.55 10.55
CA GLN A 203 6.71 -1.67 11.85
C GLN A 203 5.17 -1.68 11.76
N GLY A 204 4.61 -1.68 10.55
CA GLY A 204 3.19 -1.67 10.29
C GLY A 204 2.65 -0.34 9.75
N LEU A 205 1.36 -0.10 9.95
CA LEU A 205 0.64 1.02 9.35
C LEU A 205 0.83 2.31 10.16
N VAL A 206 1.14 3.43 9.51
CA VAL A 206 1.37 4.72 10.19
C VAL A 206 0.61 5.83 9.49
N SER A 207 -0.18 6.61 10.22
CA SER A 207 -0.85 7.79 9.66
C SER A 207 0.18 8.84 9.23
N ALA A 208 0.00 9.41 8.04
CA ALA A 208 0.78 10.52 7.52
C ALA A 208 0.24 11.88 7.98
N ALA A 209 -0.90 11.92 8.68
CA ALA A 209 -1.54 13.15 9.10
C ALA A 209 -0.62 14.02 9.99
N GLY A 210 -0.67 15.33 9.75
CA GLY A 210 0.16 16.31 10.47
C GLY A 210 1.55 16.52 9.89
N LEU A 211 1.97 15.75 8.87
CA LEU A 211 3.18 16.03 8.13
C LEU A 211 3.02 17.28 7.26
N GLU A 212 4.10 18.08 7.17
CA GLU A 212 4.17 19.23 6.28
C GLU A 212 5.58 19.39 5.69
N ILE A 213 5.66 19.96 4.49
CA ILE A 213 6.92 20.30 3.83
C ILE A 213 6.76 21.60 3.03
N ASP A 214 7.84 22.37 2.93
CA ASP A 214 7.88 23.54 2.06
C ASP A 214 7.87 23.10 0.58
N SER A 215 7.17 23.86 -0.26
CA SER A 215 7.09 23.62 -1.70
C SER A 215 7.96 24.62 -2.45
N HIS A 216 8.79 24.12 -3.37
CA HIS A 216 9.63 24.96 -4.21
C HIS A 216 9.03 25.18 -5.61
N ASN A 217 9.29 26.36 -6.19
CA ASN A 217 8.77 26.77 -7.50
C ASN A 217 9.74 26.34 -8.63
N PRO A 218 9.31 25.50 -9.59
CA PRO A 218 10.15 24.89 -10.62
C PRO A 218 10.56 25.87 -11.73
N TYR A 219 10.02 27.09 -11.74
CA TYR A 219 10.40 28.15 -12.66
C TYR A 219 11.55 29.03 -12.13
N VAL A 220 12.00 28.78 -10.90
CA VAL A 220 13.09 29.51 -10.24
C VAL A 220 14.39 28.72 -10.37
N GLU A 221 15.45 29.39 -10.82
CA GLU A 221 16.79 28.78 -10.96
C GLU A 221 17.23 28.08 -9.67
N GLY A 222 17.71 26.85 -9.80
CA GLY A 222 18.12 26.01 -8.67
C GLY A 222 17.01 25.12 -8.09
N ASN A 223 15.76 25.23 -8.55
CA ASN A 223 14.65 24.38 -8.11
C ASN A 223 14.28 23.28 -9.14
N GLY A 224 15.21 22.93 -10.03
CA GLY A 224 15.02 21.82 -10.96
C GLY A 224 14.99 20.44 -10.27
N PRO A 225 14.77 19.36 -11.04
CA PRO A 225 14.63 18.00 -10.53
C PRO A 225 15.78 17.54 -9.63
N ARG A 226 15.46 16.72 -8.62
CA ARG A 226 16.42 16.19 -7.65
C ARG A 226 16.39 14.67 -7.50
N ILE A 227 17.57 14.07 -7.29
CA ILE A 227 17.69 12.73 -6.70
C ILE A 227 17.55 12.90 -5.19
N LEU A 228 16.61 12.19 -4.59
CA LEU A 228 16.28 12.27 -3.18
C LEU A 228 16.89 11.14 -2.37
N ALA A 229 16.97 9.94 -2.95
CA ALA A 229 17.56 8.77 -2.33
C ALA A 229 18.05 7.78 -3.40
N ALA A 230 18.90 6.84 -2.98
CA ALA A 230 19.38 5.77 -3.84
C ALA A 230 19.59 4.49 -3.01
N ASN A 231 18.93 3.40 -3.40
CA ASN A 231 18.96 2.11 -2.70
C ASN A 231 19.62 1.06 -3.58
N LEU A 232 20.69 0.42 -3.08
CA LEU A 232 21.36 -0.69 -3.76
C LEU A 232 20.98 -2.01 -3.11
N ASP A 233 20.37 -2.89 -3.89
CA ASP A 233 20.04 -4.26 -3.46
C ASP A 233 20.26 -5.27 -4.60
N THR A 234 20.09 -6.54 -4.24
CA THR A 234 19.89 -7.67 -5.14
C THR A 234 18.63 -7.44 -5.98
N TYR A 235 18.70 -7.72 -7.27
CA TYR A 235 17.55 -7.50 -8.17
C TYR A 235 16.42 -8.50 -7.89
N THR A 236 15.17 -8.01 -7.92
CA THR A 236 13.95 -8.82 -7.77
C THR A 236 12.82 -8.27 -8.64
N ASP A 237 11.96 -9.16 -9.15
CA ASP A 237 10.73 -8.79 -9.85
C ASP A 237 9.52 -8.68 -8.91
N LEU A 238 9.72 -8.82 -7.60
CA LEU A 238 8.61 -8.81 -6.66
C LEU A 238 7.97 -7.42 -6.59
N GLY A 239 6.73 -7.33 -7.08
CA GLY A 239 5.96 -6.08 -7.10
C GLY A 239 6.06 -5.29 -8.40
N GLU A 240 6.85 -5.77 -9.35
CA GLU A 240 6.94 -5.21 -10.70
C GLU A 240 5.62 -5.33 -11.48
N GLY A 241 5.30 -4.27 -12.20
CA GLY A 241 4.11 -4.12 -13.02
C GLY A 241 2.89 -3.54 -12.31
N SER A 242 1.93 -3.10 -13.13
CA SER A 242 0.72 -2.38 -12.70
C SER A 242 -0.53 -2.95 -13.38
N THR A 243 -1.66 -2.23 -13.28
CA THR A 243 -2.86 -2.52 -14.07
C THR A 243 -2.56 -2.53 -15.57
N PHE A 244 -3.21 -3.42 -16.34
CA PHE A 244 -2.85 -3.70 -17.75
C PHE A 244 -2.86 -2.48 -18.69
N TRP A 245 -3.63 -1.45 -18.35
CA TRP A 245 -3.77 -0.25 -19.20
C TRP A 245 -2.62 0.74 -19.01
N MET A 246 -1.80 0.58 -17.96
CA MET A 246 -0.55 1.32 -17.77
C MET A 246 0.58 0.65 -18.57
N ILE A 247 0.43 0.64 -19.89
CA ILE A 247 1.28 -0.16 -20.80
C ILE A 247 2.77 0.11 -20.61
N ALA A 248 3.16 1.36 -20.34
CA ALA A 248 4.56 1.72 -20.16
C ALA A 248 5.16 1.15 -18.86
N SER A 249 4.36 1.04 -17.80
CA SER A 249 4.72 0.42 -16.51
C SER A 249 4.56 -1.11 -16.52
N ASN A 250 4.61 -1.74 -17.69
CA ASN A 250 4.53 -3.20 -17.83
C ASN A 250 5.60 -3.66 -18.82
N GLY A 251 6.43 -4.63 -18.41
CA GLY A 251 7.52 -5.11 -19.26
C GLY A 251 8.74 -4.16 -19.31
N ASN A 252 8.85 -3.28 -18.31
CA ASN A 252 9.87 -2.24 -18.13
C ASN A 252 10.91 -2.59 -17.04
N ALA A 253 10.74 -3.72 -16.36
CA ALA A 253 11.61 -4.13 -15.27
C ALA A 253 13.00 -4.57 -15.77
N GLY A 254 14.00 -4.59 -14.89
CA GLY A 254 15.37 -4.97 -15.25
C GLY A 254 15.49 -6.36 -15.89
N SER A 255 14.69 -7.34 -15.45
CA SER A 255 14.68 -8.70 -16.02
C SER A 255 14.01 -8.74 -17.40
N ASP A 256 13.02 -7.90 -17.67
CA ASP A 256 12.39 -7.78 -18.98
C ASP A 256 13.36 -7.22 -20.02
N LEU A 257 14.15 -6.22 -19.62
CA LEU A 257 15.10 -5.56 -20.50
C LEU A 257 16.42 -6.32 -20.66
N TYR A 258 16.89 -6.99 -19.60
CA TYR A 258 18.26 -7.51 -19.52
C TYR A 258 18.37 -8.98 -19.08
N GLY A 259 17.26 -9.63 -18.75
CA GLY A 259 17.22 -11.05 -18.36
C GLY A 259 18.18 -11.36 -17.20
N ASP A 260 18.98 -12.42 -17.36
CA ASP A 260 19.92 -12.88 -16.34
C ASP A 260 21.08 -11.89 -16.04
N GLU A 261 21.25 -10.83 -16.86
CA GLU A 261 22.20 -9.75 -16.55
C GLU A 261 21.67 -8.81 -15.45
N ALA A 262 20.37 -8.82 -15.14
CA ALA A 262 19.80 -8.09 -14.01
C ALA A 262 20.09 -8.82 -12.69
N GLN A 263 21.28 -8.58 -12.12
CA GLN A 263 21.74 -9.24 -10.90
C GLN A 263 21.56 -8.37 -9.65
N PHE A 264 21.80 -7.08 -9.79
CA PHE A 264 21.63 -6.07 -8.74
C PHE A 264 20.94 -4.84 -9.32
N ARG A 265 20.32 -4.07 -8.43
CA ARG A 265 19.56 -2.87 -8.74
C ARG A 265 19.99 -1.74 -7.84
N LEU A 266 20.41 -0.64 -8.45
CA LEU A 266 20.49 0.65 -7.77
C LEU A 266 19.28 1.48 -8.19
N ARG A 267 18.23 1.49 -7.35
CA ARG A 267 17.03 2.30 -7.58
C ARG A 267 17.30 3.73 -7.14
N ILE A 268 17.16 4.69 -8.04
CA ILE A 268 17.23 6.12 -7.73
C ILE A 268 15.82 6.68 -7.58
N TYR A 269 15.57 7.35 -6.46
CA TYR A 269 14.26 7.96 -6.19
C TYR A 269 14.32 9.47 -6.37
N THR A 270 13.35 10.02 -7.10
CA THR A 270 13.42 11.39 -7.61
C THR A 270 12.26 12.27 -7.14
N SER A 271 12.49 13.59 -7.09
CA SER A 271 11.50 14.56 -6.62
C SER A 271 10.25 14.70 -7.50
N ALA A 272 10.34 14.20 -8.74
CA ALA A 272 9.36 14.25 -9.82
C ALA A 272 10.00 13.50 -11.00
N GLY A 273 9.21 12.95 -11.92
CA GLY A 273 9.73 12.27 -13.10
C GLY A 273 10.77 13.09 -13.87
N PHE A 274 11.82 12.43 -14.33
CA PHE A 274 12.92 13.03 -15.06
C PHE A 274 12.72 12.90 -16.57
N SER A 275 12.92 14.00 -17.27
CA SER A 275 12.89 14.03 -18.73
C SER A 275 14.12 14.77 -19.26
N PRO A 276 14.64 14.43 -20.45
CA PRO A 276 15.72 15.19 -21.09
C PRO A 276 15.41 16.68 -21.26
N ASP A 277 14.14 17.04 -21.45
CA ASP A 277 13.70 18.39 -21.81
C ASP A 277 12.27 18.74 -21.32
N GLY A 278 11.68 17.89 -20.47
CA GLY A 278 10.34 18.05 -19.92
C GLY A 278 9.22 17.42 -20.78
N ILE A 279 9.58 16.71 -21.84
CA ILE A 279 8.67 15.91 -22.66
C ILE A 279 9.29 14.55 -23.01
N GLY A 280 10.51 14.52 -23.54
CA GLY A 280 11.15 13.28 -23.99
C GLY A 280 11.35 12.26 -22.86
N SER A 281 11.55 11.01 -23.22
CA SER A 281 11.80 9.92 -22.28
C SER A 281 13.29 9.75 -22.01
N ILE A 282 13.66 9.32 -20.80
CA ILE A 282 14.97 8.73 -20.55
C ILE A 282 14.98 7.34 -21.19
N LEU A 283 16.01 7.04 -21.97
CA LEU A 283 16.12 5.76 -22.65
C LEU A 283 16.84 4.72 -21.76
N PRO A 284 16.56 3.42 -21.91
CA PRO A 284 17.33 2.35 -21.28
C PRO A 284 18.85 2.41 -21.51
N THR A 285 19.29 3.11 -22.56
CA THR A 285 20.69 3.29 -22.93
C THR A 285 21.32 4.59 -22.44
N ASP A 286 20.59 5.43 -21.71
CA ASP A 286 21.01 6.81 -21.39
C ASP A 286 21.80 6.96 -20.09
N PHE A 287 22.20 5.85 -19.42
CA PHE A 287 22.99 5.91 -18.18
C PHE A 287 24.14 6.93 -18.26
N SER A 288 25.04 6.78 -19.23
CA SER A 288 26.24 7.64 -19.37
C SER A 288 25.92 9.10 -19.71
N ARG A 289 24.70 9.38 -20.17
CA ARG A 289 24.26 10.74 -20.54
C ARG A 289 23.91 11.55 -19.30
N TYR A 290 23.39 10.91 -18.26
CA TYR A 290 22.82 11.58 -17.08
C TYR A 290 23.56 11.23 -15.78
N PHE A 291 24.05 10.01 -15.65
CA PHE A 291 24.53 9.46 -14.39
C PHE A 291 25.98 8.98 -14.49
N ARG A 292 26.61 8.92 -13.31
CA ARG A 292 27.85 8.19 -13.09
C ARG A 292 27.88 7.66 -11.65
N LEU A 293 28.57 6.56 -11.41
CA LEU A 293 28.71 5.97 -10.08
C LEU A 293 30.12 6.15 -9.53
N GLU A 294 30.18 6.38 -8.22
CA GLU A 294 31.42 6.40 -7.43
C GLU A 294 31.48 5.11 -6.62
N ALA A 295 32.48 4.28 -6.89
CA ALA A 295 32.82 3.12 -6.06
C ALA A 295 34.16 3.34 -5.34
N LEU A 296 34.42 2.60 -4.27
CA LEU A 296 35.70 2.67 -3.54
C LEU A 296 36.52 1.38 -3.72
N ASP A 297 37.82 1.51 -3.93
CA ASP A 297 38.73 0.35 -3.91
C ASP A 297 39.16 -0.04 -2.48
N GLU A 298 39.97 -1.10 -2.33
CA GLU A 298 40.45 -1.60 -1.03
C GLU A 298 41.27 -0.56 -0.23
N SER A 299 41.78 0.48 -0.90
CA SER A 299 42.51 1.59 -0.29
C SER A 299 41.63 2.79 0.07
N GLY A 300 40.34 2.73 -0.32
CA GLY A 300 39.37 3.80 -0.15
C GLY A 300 39.46 4.89 -1.22
N GLU A 301 40.17 4.65 -2.33
CA GLU A 301 40.28 5.60 -3.44
C GLU A 301 39.10 5.41 -4.41
N PRO A 302 38.58 6.50 -4.99
CA PRO A 302 37.41 6.44 -5.85
C PRO A 302 37.73 5.81 -7.22
N VAL A 303 36.88 4.85 -7.61
CA VAL A 303 36.80 4.28 -8.95
C VAL A 303 35.50 4.79 -9.59
N TRP A 304 35.62 5.45 -10.73
CA TRP A 304 34.50 6.04 -11.45
C TRP A 304 33.94 5.10 -12.51
N ILE A 305 32.63 4.92 -12.50
CA ILE A 305 31.88 4.11 -13.45
C ILE A 305 31.02 5.08 -14.27
N ASP A 306 31.48 5.36 -15.48
CA ASP A 306 30.96 6.45 -16.34
C ASP A 306 30.18 5.92 -17.55
N GLU A 307 30.35 4.65 -17.92
CA GLU A 307 29.76 4.07 -19.12
C GLU A 307 29.01 2.77 -18.82
N ALA A 308 27.80 2.63 -19.37
CA ALA A 308 27.12 1.34 -19.42
C ALA A 308 27.81 0.40 -20.41
N GLY A 309 27.70 -0.91 -20.16
CA GLY A 309 28.23 -1.95 -21.02
C GLY A 309 29.73 -2.20 -20.91
N ILE A 310 30.40 -1.60 -19.91
CA ILE A 310 31.84 -1.76 -19.64
C ILE A 310 32.04 -2.41 -18.27
N ASP A 311 33.01 -3.33 -18.19
CA ASP A 311 33.40 -3.97 -16.93
C ASP A 311 34.51 -3.13 -16.24
N TYR A 312 34.20 -2.60 -15.07
CA TYR A 312 35.11 -1.81 -14.25
C TYR A 312 35.71 -2.67 -13.15
N SER A 313 37.04 -2.70 -13.03
CA SER A 313 37.72 -3.39 -11.93
C SER A 313 37.73 -2.50 -10.68
N ILE A 314 37.15 -2.99 -9.60
CA ILE A 314 37.23 -2.38 -8.26
C ILE A 314 38.36 -3.07 -7.52
N GLY A 315 39.47 -2.36 -7.30
CA GLY A 315 40.72 -2.94 -6.77
C GLY A 315 40.49 -3.65 -5.44
N GLY A 316 40.77 -4.96 -5.39
CA GLY A 316 40.57 -5.80 -4.20
C GLY A 316 39.17 -6.41 -4.03
N HIS A 317 38.19 -6.01 -4.85
CA HIS A 317 36.79 -6.40 -4.67
C HIS A 317 36.18 -7.17 -5.86
N GLY A 318 36.71 -7.01 -7.08
CA GLY A 318 36.22 -7.71 -8.27
C GLY A 318 35.86 -6.75 -9.40
N SER A 319 34.81 -7.06 -10.14
CA SER A 319 34.31 -6.25 -11.26
C SER A 319 32.85 -5.85 -11.13
N VAL A 320 32.52 -4.66 -11.63
CA VAL A 320 31.16 -4.12 -11.74
C VAL A 320 30.90 -3.70 -13.17
N ARG A 321 29.70 -3.98 -13.66
CA ARG A 321 29.17 -3.51 -14.95
C ARG A 321 27.82 -2.85 -14.72
N VAL A 322 27.64 -1.63 -15.23
CA VAL A 322 26.31 -1.07 -15.45
C VAL A 322 25.77 -1.66 -16.73
N VAL A 323 24.64 -2.35 -16.66
CA VAL A 323 24.01 -3.00 -17.82
C VAL A 323 23.19 -1.98 -18.60
N GLY A 324 22.40 -1.16 -17.90
CA GLY A 324 21.59 -0.08 -18.45
C GLY A 324 20.59 0.47 -17.44
N LEU A 325 19.58 1.20 -17.93
CA LEU A 325 18.47 1.72 -17.13
C LEU A 325 17.20 0.87 -17.35
N ALA A 326 16.50 0.55 -16.27
CA ALA A 326 15.15 -0.02 -16.24
C ALA A 326 14.21 0.93 -15.47
N ASP A 327 12.95 0.54 -15.29
CA ASP A 327 11.88 1.42 -14.79
C ASP A 327 11.84 2.72 -15.61
N THR A 328 11.78 2.48 -16.92
CA THR A 328 11.59 3.53 -17.93
C THR A 328 10.44 3.11 -18.80
N GLY A 329 10.51 1.98 -19.49
CA GLY A 329 9.40 1.55 -20.35
C GLY A 329 9.74 0.25 -21.06
N PRO A 330 8.81 -0.28 -21.89
CA PRO A 330 8.94 -1.62 -22.43
C PRO A 330 10.19 -1.80 -23.29
N ALA A 331 10.80 -2.98 -23.21
CA ALA A 331 11.96 -3.30 -24.03
C ALA A 331 11.65 -3.19 -25.54
N GLN A 332 12.54 -2.52 -26.29
CA GLN A 332 12.42 -2.37 -27.75
C GLN A 332 13.69 -2.85 -28.47
N SER A 333 13.56 -3.24 -29.74
CA SER A 333 14.72 -3.62 -30.56
C SER A 333 15.68 -2.46 -30.83
N SER A 334 15.18 -1.24 -30.70
CA SER A 334 15.91 0.02 -30.82
C SER A 334 15.13 1.11 -30.09
N TYR A 335 15.83 2.04 -29.48
CA TYR A 335 15.25 3.20 -28.83
C TYR A 335 15.49 4.44 -29.68
N ASP A 336 14.46 5.24 -29.88
CA ASP A 336 14.51 6.51 -30.58
C ASP A 336 13.58 7.53 -29.91
N GLU A 337 13.44 8.70 -30.52
CA GLU A 337 12.64 9.82 -30.00
C GLU A 337 11.12 9.55 -29.95
N SER A 338 10.64 8.41 -30.44
CA SER A 338 9.25 7.94 -30.27
C SER A 338 9.02 7.10 -29.01
N TYR A 339 10.09 6.72 -28.31
CA TYR A 339 10.01 5.95 -27.07
C TYR A 339 9.28 6.73 -25.98
N VAL A 340 8.37 6.06 -25.27
CA VAL A 340 7.56 6.63 -24.19
C VAL A 340 7.83 5.82 -22.94
N GLU A 341 8.40 6.47 -21.93
CA GLU A 341 8.58 5.91 -20.59
C GLU A 341 7.26 5.89 -19.78
N ASP A 342 7.25 5.22 -18.63
CA ASP A 342 6.18 5.12 -17.63
C ASP A 342 5.97 6.44 -16.89
N HIS A 343 7.00 7.28 -16.84
CA HIS A 343 7.03 8.62 -16.24
C HIS A 343 6.88 8.61 -14.72
N ASP A 344 7.19 7.50 -14.06
CA ASP A 344 7.18 7.44 -12.60
C ASP A 344 8.33 8.24 -11.98
N ASN A 345 8.55 8.04 -10.69
CA ASN A 345 9.51 8.79 -9.90
C ASN A 345 10.78 7.99 -9.58
N GLN A 346 10.94 6.79 -10.12
CA GLN A 346 12.04 5.90 -9.84
C GLN A 346 12.71 5.48 -11.14
N TYR A 347 14.01 5.20 -11.06
CA TYR A 347 14.73 4.63 -12.19
C TYR A 347 15.69 3.60 -11.65
N ASP A 348 15.82 2.50 -12.38
CA ASP A 348 16.67 1.40 -11.98
C ASP A 348 17.96 1.39 -12.78
N ILE A 349 19.09 1.61 -12.10
CA ILE A 349 20.40 1.33 -12.68
C ILE A 349 20.67 -0.15 -12.47
N ILE A 350 20.58 -0.93 -13.55
CA ILE A 350 20.77 -2.38 -13.51
C ILE A 350 22.26 -2.71 -13.56
N LEU A 351 22.70 -3.58 -12.66
CA LEU A 351 24.10 -3.90 -12.44
C LEU A 351 24.34 -5.41 -12.51
N SER A 352 25.51 -5.79 -13.00
CA SER A 352 26.05 -7.15 -12.93
C SER A 352 27.51 -7.17 -12.51
N GLY A 353 27.97 -8.31 -12.01
CA GLY A 353 29.36 -8.51 -11.62
C GLY A 353 29.52 -9.18 -10.25
N ASP A 354 30.67 -8.94 -9.63
CA ASP A 354 30.99 -9.51 -8.33
C ASP A 354 30.29 -8.72 -7.22
N ARG A 355 29.48 -9.40 -6.39
CA ARG A 355 28.79 -8.78 -5.24
C ARG A 355 29.72 -7.91 -4.39
N ALA A 356 30.92 -8.40 -4.09
CA ALA A 356 31.89 -7.67 -3.26
C ALA A 356 32.33 -6.34 -3.89
N ALA A 357 32.31 -6.22 -5.22
CA ALA A 357 32.59 -4.99 -5.95
C ALA A 357 31.36 -4.08 -6.05
N ILE A 358 30.17 -4.66 -6.24
CA ILE A 358 28.89 -3.94 -6.25
C ILE A 358 28.65 -3.20 -4.93
N GLU A 359 28.90 -3.87 -3.80
CA GLU A 359 28.79 -3.30 -2.45
C GLU A 359 29.74 -2.12 -2.20
N GLN A 360 30.69 -1.85 -3.11
CA GLN A 360 31.59 -0.69 -3.01
C GLN A 360 31.03 0.57 -3.67
N ILE A 361 29.88 0.51 -4.35
CA ILE A 361 29.24 1.71 -4.93
C ILE A 361 28.68 2.54 -3.77
N VAL A 362 29.24 3.74 -3.56
CA VAL A 362 28.89 4.59 -2.40
C VAL A 362 28.05 5.80 -2.78
N ARG A 363 28.02 6.19 -4.05
CA ARG A 363 27.31 7.39 -4.49
C ARG A 363 26.90 7.32 -5.95
N VAL A 364 25.70 7.79 -6.25
CA VAL A 364 25.25 8.13 -7.60
C VAL A 364 25.36 9.63 -7.81
N HIS A 365 25.91 10.04 -8.94
CA HIS A 365 26.04 11.44 -9.32
C HIS A 365 25.21 11.72 -10.56
N MET A 366 24.54 12.87 -10.55
CA MET A 366 23.93 13.48 -11.74
C MET A 366 24.61 14.83 -11.97
N PRO A 367 25.66 14.89 -12.82
CA PRO A 367 26.45 16.10 -12.98
C PRO A 367 25.69 17.27 -13.63
N SER A 368 24.66 16.99 -14.44
CA SER A 368 23.81 17.97 -15.12
C SER A 368 24.59 19.04 -15.92
N GLY A 369 25.75 18.69 -16.47
CA GLY A 369 26.58 19.59 -17.26
C GLY A 369 27.91 18.97 -17.70
N GLY A 370 28.67 19.71 -18.50
CA GLY A 370 29.91 19.22 -19.12
C GLY A 370 29.58 18.18 -20.19
N ASP A 371 30.11 16.96 -20.02
CA ASP A 371 29.81 15.82 -20.90
C ASP A 371 28.45 15.16 -20.58
N HIS A 372 27.79 15.57 -19.49
CA HIS A 372 26.48 15.06 -19.08
C HIS A 372 25.39 16.08 -19.37
N SER A 373 24.18 15.60 -19.68
CA SER A 373 23.01 16.44 -19.92
C SER A 373 22.25 16.71 -18.62
N PRO A 374 21.62 17.89 -18.44
CA PRO A 374 20.62 18.06 -17.40
C PRO A 374 19.32 17.32 -17.75
N VAL A 375 18.54 16.98 -16.74
CA VAL A 375 17.13 16.60 -16.84
C VAL A 375 16.21 17.74 -16.39
N TYR A 376 14.93 17.65 -16.73
CA TYR A 376 13.84 18.56 -16.42
C TYR A 376 12.66 17.76 -15.87
N ASN A 377 11.78 18.43 -15.11
CA ASN A 377 10.46 17.90 -14.82
C ASN A 377 9.52 18.24 -16.00
N PRO A 378 8.32 17.64 -16.08
CA PRO A 378 7.40 18.00 -17.14
C PRO A 378 7.07 19.51 -17.12
N GLY A 379 6.75 20.08 -18.28
CA GLY A 379 6.64 21.53 -18.44
C GLY A 379 7.95 22.23 -18.84
N GLY A 380 8.95 21.44 -19.24
CA GLY A 380 10.22 21.92 -19.78
C GLY A 380 10.14 22.44 -21.21
N PRO A 381 11.27 22.89 -21.76
CA PRO A 381 11.32 23.63 -23.03
C PRO A 381 11.21 22.76 -24.29
N GLY A 382 11.27 21.42 -24.19
CA GLY A 382 11.30 20.51 -25.34
C GLY A 382 12.59 20.61 -26.19
N ASN A 383 12.63 19.86 -27.30
CA ASN A 383 13.78 19.77 -28.21
C ASN A 383 13.85 20.92 -29.24
N ASP A 384 12.77 21.69 -29.41
CA ASP A 384 12.69 22.88 -30.25
C ASP A 384 12.09 24.08 -29.49
N PRO A 385 12.80 24.64 -28.49
CA PRO A 385 12.27 25.73 -27.65
C PRO A 385 11.90 26.99 -28.45
N ALA A 386 12.44 27.17 -29.66
CA ALA A 386 12.18 28.33 -30.49
C ALA A 386 10.79 28.31 -31.15
N SER A 387 10.16 27.13 -31.27
CA SER A 387 8.79 27.00 -31.78
C SER A 387 7.72 27.02 -30.67
N ASN A 388 8.14 27.01 -29.41
CA ASN A 388 7.24 27.05 -28.25
C ASN A 388 6.79 28.49 -27.90
N PRO A 389 5.68 28.64 -27.16
CA PRO A 389 5.20 29.94 -26.69
C PRO A 389 6.27 30.69 -25.88
N PRO A 390 6.32 32.04 -25.95
CA PRO A 390 7.35 32.85 -25.26
C PRO A 390 7.03 33.01 -23.76
N LEU A 391 6.93 31.89 -23.05
CA LEU A 391 6.66 31.78 -21.62
C LEU A 391 7.83 31.06 -20.91
N PRO A 392 7.98 31.24 -19.59
CA PRO A 392 8.93 30.43 -18.83
C PRO A 392 8.55 28.95 -18.86
N PHE A 393 9.57 28.10 -18.77
CA PHE A 393 9.48 26.65 -18.63
C PHE A 393 10.17 26.21 -17.34
N THR A 394 9.91 24.99 -16.89
CA THR A 394 10.59 24.44 -15.72
C THR A 394 12.10 24.46 -15.93
N VAL A 395 12.86 24.79 -14.88
CA VAL A 395 14.31 24.93 -14.97
C VAL A 395 14.99 23.55 -14.98
N PRO A 396 16.17 23.42 -15.61
CA PRO A 396 16.93 22.17 -15.56
C PRO A 396 17.39 21.84 -14.15
N SER A 397 17.65 20.56 -13.93
CA SER A 397 18.43 20.06 -12.80
C SER A 397 19.81 20.74 -12.73
N SER A 398 20.35 20.81 -11.53
CA SER A 398 21.74 21.22 -11.29
C SER A 398 22.57 20.03 -10.83
N SER A 399 23.89 20.14 -10.95
CA SER A 399 24.84 19.13 -10.45
C SER A 399 24.50 18.70 -9.02
N GLN A 400 24.40 17.39 -8.82
CA GLN A 400 23.95 16.79 -7.58
C GLN A 400 24.41 15.34 -7.45
N SER A 401 24.23 14.78 -6.26
CA SER A 401 24.54 13.39 -5.95
C SER A 401 23.72 12.90 -4.76
N ALA A 402 23.49 11.60 -4.69
CA ALA A 402 22.89 10.94 -3.53
C ALA A 402 23.81 9.81 -3.06
N ASP A 403 24.02 9.73 -1.74
CA ASP A 403 24.71 8.60 -1.13
C ASP A 403 23.85 7.33 -1.31
N VAL A 404 24.52 6.20 -1.51
CA VAL A 404 23.88 4.90 -1.73
C VAL A 404 23.66 4.18 -0.41
N SER A 405 22.41 3.83 -0.13
CA SER A 405 22.06 2.90 0.95
C SER A 405 22.35 1.47 0.51
N GLN A 406 23.23 0.79 1.23
CA GLN A 406 23.60 -0.61 0.97
C GLN A 406 22.63 -1.54 1.67
N LEU A 407 21.75 -2.20 0.92
CA LEU A 407 20.67 -3.03 1.45
C LEU A 407 20.86 -4.52 1.12
N ILE A 408 21.92 -4.88 0.38
CA ILE A 408 22.15 -6.26 -0.07
C ILE A 408 22.26 -7.23 1.11
N GLY A 409 21.24 -8.06 1.26
CA GLY A 409 21.13 -9.07 2.32
C GLY A 409 20.52 -8.57 3.63
N ASP A 410 20.09 -7.31 3.67
CA ASP A 410 19.08 -6.82 4.59
C ASP A 410 17.68 -7.05 3.96
N ASP A 411 16.62 -6.95 4.76
CA ASP A 411 15.23 -6.96 4.25
C ASP A 411 14.65 -5.54 4.38
N PRO A 412 14.93 -4.63 3.41
CA PRO A 412 14.50 -3.24 3.49
C PRO A 412 13.05 -3.02 3.03
N TYR A 413 12.41 -4.07 2.50
CA TYR A 413 11.18 -3.95 1.77
C TYR A 413 9.95 -4.04 2.67
N VAL A 414 8.84 -3.50 2.20
CA VAL A 414 7.54 -3.67 2.82
C VAL A 414 6.53 -4.25 1.84
N SER A 415 5.74 -5.21 2.32
CA SER A 415 4.61 -5.77 1.60
C SER A 415 3.37 -5.72 2.48
N PHE A 416 2.25 -5.29 1.92
CA PHE A 416 0.94 -5.35 2.56
C PHE A 416 -0.15 -5.46 1.50
N ALA A 417 -1.01 -6.47 1.62
CA ALA A 417 -2.09 -6.69 0.67
C ALA A 417 -3.40 -7.11 1.34
N GLU A 418 -4.49 -6.39 1.06
CA GLU A 418 -5.85 -6.72 1.52
C GLU A 418 -6.66 -7.25 0.34
N ILE A 419 -6.92 -8.56 0.31
CA ILE A 419 -7.52 -9.21 -0.88
C ILE A 419 -9.02 -9.47 -0.74
N ASP A 420 -9.54 -9.51 0.49
CA ASP A 420 -10.94 -9.78 0.83
C ASP A 420 -11.64 -8.57 1.46
N GLY A 421 -11.22 -7.37 1.04
CA GLY A 421 -11.69 -6.09 1.56
C GLY A 421 -10.88 -5.59 2.77
N PRO A 422 -11.24 -4.42 3.33
CA PRO A 422 -10.48 -3.78 4.40
C PRO A 422 -10.32 -4.70 5.61
N VAL A 423 -9.08 -4.90 6.05
CA VAL A 423 -8.75 -5.75 7.20
C VAL A 423 -9.14 -5.07 8.49
N TYR A 424 -9.59 -5.83 9.47
CA TYR A 424 -9.77 -5.29 10.81
C TYR A 424 -8.46 -4.75 11.37
N ARG A 425 -8.51 -3.51 11.83
CA ARG A 425 -7.39 -2.84 12.49
C ARG A 425 -7.78 -2.55 13.93
N ASP A 426 -6.82 -2.67 14.83
CA ASP A 426 -6.99 -2.27 16.23
C ASP A 426 -7.33 -0.77 16.29
N PRO A 427 -8.44 -0.37 16.95
CA PRO A 427 -8.93 1.00 16.90
C PRO A 427 -8.06 2.00 17.68
N VAL A 428 -7.15 1.53 18.53
CA VAL A 428 -6.23 2.37 19.32
C VAL A 428 -4.95 2.63 18.56
N THR A 429 -4.40 1.59 17.93
CA THR A 429 -3.08 1.63 17.28
C THR A 429 -3.16 1.79 15.76
N GLY A 430 -4.31 1.48 15.15
CA GLY A 430 -4.50 1.43 13.70
C GLY A 430 -3.83 0.24 13.02
N GLN A 431 -3.19 -0.67 13.77
CA GLN A 431 -2.48 -1.82 13.22
C GLN A 431 -3.42 -2.95 12.82
N PRO A 432 -3.12 -3.71 11.74
CA PRO A 432 -3.87 -4.90 11.41
C PRO A 432 -3.75 -5.93 12.54
N VAL A 433 -4.83 -6.66 12.79
CA VAL A 433 -4.87 -7.78 13.73
C VAL A 433 -5.25 -9.03 12.98
N GLY A 434 -4.53 -10.12 13.21
CA GLY A 434 -4.81 -11.37 12.51
C GLY A 434 -3.99 -12.54 12.99
N VAL A 435 -4.52 -13.74 12.74
CA VAL A 435 -3.80 -15.00 12.96
C VAL A 435 -2.84 -15.22 11.80
N ASP A 436 -1.55 -15.38 12.11
CA ASP A 436 -0.52 -15.76 11.12
C ASP A 436 -0.71 -17.22 10.69
N HIS A 437 -0.85 -17.44 9.39
CA HIS A 437 -0.92 -18.78 8.79
C HIS A 437 0.44 -19.27 8.31
N GLY A 438 1.46 -18.40 8.31
CA GLY A 438 2.83 -18.65 7.88
C GLY A 438 3.18 -18.04 6.53
N VAL A 439 4.40 -18.32 6.08
CA VAL A 439 5.00 -17.78 4.84
C VAL A 439 4.15 -18.12 3.61
N ALA A 440 3.73 -17.07 2.90
CA ALA A 440 3.10 -17.15 1.60
C ALA A 440 4.12 -17.01 0.47
N ILE A 441 5.00 -16.01 0.55
CA ILE A 441 6.03 -15.71 -0.45
C ILE A 441 7.38 -15.50 0.27
N HIS A 442 8.45 -16.01 -0.31
CA HIS A 442 9.83 -15.78 0.11
C HIS A 442 10.69 -15.52 -1.12
N ASP A 443 11.24 -14.31 -1.22
CA ASP A 443 12.23 -13.98 -2.24
C ASP A 443 13.62 -14.41 -1.77
N THR A 444 14.22 -15.36 -2.50
CA THR A 444 15.53 -15.91 -2.15
C THR A 444 16.71 -15.00 -2.50
N GLY A 445 16.50 -13.99 -3.34
CA GLY A 445 17.52 -13.01 -3.70
C GLY A 445 17.71 -11.98 -2.59
N THR A 446 16.62 -11.32 -2.22
CA THR A 446 16.59 -10.25 -1.22
C THR A 446 16.45 -10.78 0.21
N GLY A 447 15.85 -11.97 0.39
CA GLY A 447 15.44 -12.49 1.70
C GLY A 447 14.04 -12.04 2.13
N HIS A 448 13.39 -11.17 1.35
CA HIS A 448 12.08 -10.61 1.70
C HIS A 448 11.02 -11.70 1.86
N THR A 449 10.25 -11.62 2.95
CA THR A 449 9.26 -12.64 3.28
C THR A 449 7.90 -12.02 3.54
N ILE A 450 6.86 -12.62 2.96
CA ILE A 450 5.47 -12.19 3.10
C ILE A 450 4.67 -13.34 3.73
N HIS A 451 3.98 -13.04 4.83
CA HIS A 451 3.12 -13.97 5.55
C HIS A 451 1.65 -13.78 5.15
N GLN A 452 0.86 -14.86 5.21
CA GLN A 452 -0.60 -14.79 5.10
C GLN A 452 -1.22 -14.70 6.49
N TYR A 453 -2.20 -13.83 6.64
CA TYR A 453 -2.98 -13.66 7.85
C TYR A 453 -4.48 -13.79 7.58
N SER A 454 -5.24 -14.14 8.62
CA SER A 454 -6.69 -13.94 8.63
C SER A 454 -7.08 -13.02 9.78
N ASP A 455 -7.87 -11.99 9.49
CA ASP A 455 -8.41 -11.10 10.51
C ASP A 455 -9.48 -11.80 11.38
N PRO A 456 -9.95 -11.19 12.49
CA PRO A 456 -10.99 -11.76 13.34
C PRO A 456 -12.33 -12.05 12.64
N TYR A 457 -12.56 -11.47 11.46
CA TYR A 457 -13.75 -11.72 10.62
C TYR A 457 -13.49 -12.75 9.52
N GLY A 458 -12.29 -13.36 9.49
CA GLY A 458 -11.89 -14.37 8.52
C GLY A 458 -11.45 -13.79 7.17
N ARG A 459 -11.23 -12.49 7.05
CA ARG A 459 -10.70 -11.87 5.81
C ARG A 459 -9.22 -12.18 5.68
N ILE A 460 -8.79 -12.61 4.49
CA ILE A 460 -7.39 -12.91 4.22
C ILE A 460 -6.64 -11.63 3.82
N PHE A 461 -5.44 -11.49 4.36
CA PHE A 461 -4.49 -10.44 3.99
C PHE A 461 -3.06 -10.91 4.11
N TYR A 462 -2.13 -10.09 3.64
CA TYR A 462 -0.71 -10.40 3.60
C TYR A 462 0.09 -9.25 4.15
N ALA A 463 1.15 -9.55 4.90
CA ALA A 463 2.06 -8.55 5.44
C ALA A 463 3.49 -9.11 5.54
N SER A 464 4.49 -8.25 5.37
CA SER A 464 5.89 -8.58 5.67
C SER A 464 6.34 -8.19 7.08
N PHE A 465 5.53 -7.38 7.79
CA PHE A 465 5.79 -6.96 9.16
C PHE A 465 4.96 -7.77 10.18
N GLU A 466 5.33 -7.68 11.45
CA GLU A 466 4.62 -8.33 12.54
C GLU A 466 3.20 -7.77 12.69
N VAL A 467 2.21 -8.66 12.60
CA VAL A 467 0.80 -8.35 12.80
C VAL A 467 0.41 -8.70 14.22
N GLY A 468 -0.37 -7.82 14.87
CA GLY A 468 -0.87 -8.09 16.21
C GLY A 468 -1.68 -9.39 16.25
N SER A 469 -1.26 -10.33 17.10
CA SER A 469 -2.01 -11.56 17.39
C SER A 469 -2.92 -11.41 18.62
N GLU A 470 -2.62 -10.42 19.47
CA GLU A 470 -3.43 -10.08 20.64
C GLU A 470 -4.63 -9.24 20.20
N PHE A 471 -5.79 -9.87 20.15
CA PHE A 471 -7.07 -9.18 20.14
C PHE A 471 -7.27 -8.53 21.51
N ASN A 472 -6.67 -7.36 21.74
CA ASN A 472 -6.93 -6.55 22.93
C ASN A 472 -8.33 -5.94 22.82
N VAL A 473 -9.35 -6.74 23.14
CA VAL A 473 -10.68 -6.21 23.43
C VAL A 473 -10.61 -5.48 24.75
N LEU A 474 -10.32 -4.19 24.70
CA LEU A 474 -10.74 -3.26 25.74
C LEU A 474 -11.63 -2.17 25.13
N PRO A 475 -12.62 -1.70 25.90
CA PRO A 475 -14.00 -1.60 25.43
C PRO A 475 -14.30 -0.31 24.67
N GLY A 476 -14.92 -0.45 23.49
CA GLY A 476 -15.65 0.61 22.77
C GLY A 476 -15.25 0.74 21.30
N GLY A 477 -16.07 0.37 20.32
CA GLY A 477 -17.46 -0.06 20.37
C GLY A 477 -17.88 -0.85 19.12
N ASN A 478 -19.01 -1.54 19.12
CA ASN A 478 -20.09 -1.44 20.12
C ASN A 478 -20.66 -2.76 20.62
N HIS A 479 -20.21 -3.93 20.16
CA HIS A 479 -20.74 -5.21 20.62
C HIS A 479 -19.80 -5.91 21.67
N PRO A 480 -20.30 -6.43 22.82
CA PRO A 480 -19.58 -7.39 23.67
C PRO A 480 -18.80 -8.51 22.93
N ALA A 481 -17.64 -8.94 23.40
CA ALA A 481 -16.84 -10.02 22.76
C ALA A 481 -17.57 -11.36 22.54
N LEU A 482 -18.73 -11.56 23.16
CA LEU A 482 -19.47 -12.82 23.21
C LEU A 482 -20.68 -12.93 22.26
N PHE A 483 -20.98 -11.92 21.45
CA PHE A 483 -21.96 -12.09 20.35
C PHE A 483 -21.29 -12.43 19.07
N ASP A 484 -22.03 -13.20 18.33
CA ASP A 484 -21.63 -13.68 17.05
C ASP A 484 -22.56 -13.00 16.02
N PRO A 485 -22.14 -11.87 15.41
CA PRO A 485 -22.95 -11.17 14.41
C PRO A 485 -23.21 -12.07 13.19
N VAL A 486 -22.29 -13.00 12.89
CA VAL A 486 -22.42 -13.94 11.78
C VAL A 486 -23.51 -14.96 12.09
N PHE A 487 -23.50 -15.57 13.28
CA PHE A 487 -24.57 -16.44 13.75
C PHE A 487 -25.91 -15.69 13.78
N TYR A 488 -25.90 -14.46 14.30
CA TYR A 488 -27.11 -13.67 14.44
C TYR A 488 -27.73 -13.35 13.08
N LEU A 489 -26.96 -12.85 12.10
CA LEU A 489 -27.46 -12.53 10.77
C LEU A 489 -27.81 -13.79 9.96
N ARG A 490 -27.08 -14.89 10.14
CA ARG A 490 -27.40 -16.19 9.51
C ARG A 490 -28.73 -16.76 10.02
N SER A 491 -28.97 -16.64 11.32
CA SER A 491 -30.19 -17.15 11.97
C SER A 491 -31.39 -16.23 11.76
N ASN A 492 -31.14 -14.97 11.38
CA ASN A 492 -32.14 -13.93 11.19
C ASN A 492 -32.03 -13.29 9.78
N PRO A 493 -32.41 -14.01 8.71
CA PRO A 493 -32.28 -13.51 7.34
C PRO A 493 -33.01 -12.18 7.08
N ASP A 494 -34.13 -11.95 7.76
CA ASP A 494 -34.88 -10.70 7.70
C ASP A 494 -34.10 -9.52 8.27
N VAL A 495 -33.35 -9.73 9.35
CA VAL A 495 -32.45 -8.72 9.92
C VAL A 495 -31.26 -8.51 9.00
N ARG A 496 -30.65 -9.60 8.50
CA ARG A 496 -29.55 -9.54 7.54
C ARG A 496 -29.91 -8.71 6.30
N ASP A 497 -31.09 -8.93 5.74
CA ASP A 497 -31.54 -8.19 4.56
C ASP A 497 -31.84 -6.72 4.91
N ALA A 498 -32.34 -6.43 6.12
CA ALA A 498 -32.63 -5.07 6.59
C ALA A 498 -31.38 -4.23 6.90
N VAL A 499 -30.34 -4.85 7.48
CA VAL A 499 -29.08 -4.18 7.83
C VAL A 499 -28.00 -4.37 6.76
N GLN A 500 -28.34 -4.98 5.62
CA GLN A 500 -27.41 -5.25 4.52
C GLN A 500 -26.15 -6.02 4.96
N ALA A 501 -26.35 -7.00 5.85
CA ALA A 501 -25.30 -7.81 6.48
C ALA A 501 -24.23 -7.01 7.27
N ASP A 502 -24.52 -5.76 7.64
CA ASP A 502 -23.68 -4.95 8.53
C ASP A 502 -23.69 -5.52 9.97
N HIS A 503 -22.50 -5.78 10.51
CA HIS A 503 -22.32 -6.43 11.80
C HIS A 503 -22.58 -5.49 13.00
N ASP A 504 -22.34 -4.18 12.86
CA ASP A 504 -22.59 -3.21 13.93
C ASP A 504 -24.10 -2.92 14.04
N LEU A 505 -24.76 -2.80 12.89
CA LEU A 505 -26.21 -2.67 12.85
C LEU A 505 -26.93 -3.95 13.32
N ALA A 506 -26.29 -5.12 13.21
CA ALA A 506 -26.80 -6.37 13.75
C ALA A 506 -26.89 -6.32 15.29
N TRP A 507 -25.87 -5.75 15.95
CA TRP A 507 -25.88 -5.53 17.39
C TRP A 507 -26.94 -4.53 17.81
N ASP A 508 -27.01 -3.39 17.13
CA ASP A 508 -28.01 -2.36 17.38
C ASP A 508 -29.42 -2.94 17.25
N HIS A 509 -29.63 -3.81 16.26
CA HIS A 509 -30.87 -4.56 16.13
C HIS A 509 -31.13 -5.48 17.32
N TYR A 510 -30.13 -6.26 17.77
CA TYR A 510 -30.29 -7.14 18.92
C TYR A 510 -30.64 -6.38 20.20
N LEU A 511 -29.96 -5.28 20.50
CA LEU A 511 -30.24 -4.45 21.67
C LEU A 511 -31.62 -3.80 21.61
N GLN A 512 -31.99 -3.24 20.46
CA GLN A 512 -33.23 -2.49 20.32
C GLN A 512 -34.46 -3.40 20.19
N TYR A 513 -34.30 -4.56 19.55
CA TYR A 513 -35.42 -5.43 19.16
C TYR A 513 -35.18 -6.90 19.49
N GLY A 514 -34.02 -7.46 19.13
CA GLY A 514 -33.80 -8.92 19.14
C GLY A 514 -34.04 -9.60 20.49
N ALA A 515 -33.54 -9.02 21.58
CA ALA A 515 -33.74 -9.56 22.92
C ALA A 515 -35.23 -9.53 23.34
N ALA A 516 -35.93 -8.43 23.05
CA ALA A 516 -37.35 -8.26 23.35
C ALA A 516 -38.24 -9.20 22.51
N GLU A 517 -37.91 -9.34 21.21
CA GLU A 517 -38.58 -10.25 20.29
C GLU A 517 -38.48 -11.70 20.75
N SER A 518 -37.31 -12.10 21.27
CA SER A 518 -37.09 -13.45 21.81
C SER A 518 -37.93 -13.73 23.05
N TYR A 519 -38.17 -12.72 23.88
CA TYR A 519 -38.90 -12.82 25.15
C TYR A 519 -40.42 -12.67 25.01
N ALA A 520 -40.91 -12.23 23.84
CA ALA A 520 -42.34 -12.07 23.58
C ALA A 520 -43.04 -13.43 23.33
N LEU A 521 -44.29 -13.57 23.82
CA LEU A 521 -45.11 -14.77 23.61
C LEU A 521 -45.35 -15.03 22.11
N GLY A 522 -44.73 -16.09 21.58
CA GLY A 522 -44.82 -16.47 20.16
C GLY A 522 -43.84 -15.75 19.24
N GLY A 523 -42.85 -15.03 19.79
CA GLY A 523 -41.77 -14.38 19.04
C GLY A 523 -40.74 -15.37 18.49
N GLY A 524 -39.93 -14.91 17.54
CA GLY A 524 -38.80 -15.68 16.98
C GLY A 524 -37.61 -15.68 17.93
N GLN A 525 -36.87 -16.80 18.02
CA GLN A 525 -35.67 -16.88 18.85
C GLN A 525 -34.51 -16.13 18.19
N ARG A 526 -34.20 -14.93 18.67
CA ARG A 526 -33.12 -14.06 18.18
C ARG A 526 -31.88 -14.16 19.09
N ALA A 527 -31.32 -15.37 19.23
CA ALA A 527 -30.20 -15.57 20.15
C ALA A 527 -28.94 -14.78 19.70
N PRO A 528 -28.24 -14.07 20.62
CA PRO A 528 -27.06 -13.26 20.29
C PRO A 528 -25.84 -14.11 19.89
N VAL A 529 -25.82 -15.36 20.34
CA VAL A 529 -24.80 -16.37 20.07
C VAL A 529 -25.46 -17.74 20.24
N SER A 530 -24.89 -18.78 19.61
CA SER A 530 -25.46 -20.12 19.57
C SER A 530 -25.76 -20.75 20.93
N TRP A 531 -25.02 -20.35 21.97
CA TRP A 531 -25.10 -20.92 23.31
C TRP A 531 -25.82 -20.04 24.35
N PHE A 532 -26.32 -18.85 24.01
CA PHE A 532 -27.03 -17.99 24.97
C PHE A 532 -28.54 -17.98 24.73
N ASP A 533 -29.31 -18.33 25.76
CA ASP A 533 -30.77 -18.30 25.74
C ASP A 533 -31.28 -17.25 26.74
N ILE A 534 -31.76 -16.12 26.21
CA ILE A 534 -32.24 -15.00 27.03
C ILE A 534 -33.48 -15.36 27.85
N ASN A 535 -34.37 -16.20 27.33
CA ASN A 535 -35.59 -16.60 28.02
C ASN A 535 -35.21 -17.47 29.22
N TYR A 536 -34.36 -18.47 28.96
CA TYR A 536 -33.81 -19.29 30.03
C TYR A 536 -33.09 -18.45 31.09
N TYR A 537 -32.20 -17.55 30.66
CA TYR A 537 -31.35 -16.79 31.55
C TYR A 537 -32.17 -15.89 32.50
N LEU A 538 -33.24 -15.25 32.03
CA LEU A 538 -34.08 -14.42 32.90
C LEU A 538 -35.00 -15.24 33.80
N ASP A 539 -35.56 -16.35 33.29
CA ASP A 539 -36.43 -17.24 34.08
C ASP A 539 -35.65 -17.93 35.21
N ALA A 540 -34.39 -18.31 34.95
CA ALA A 540 -33.51 -18.93 35.94
C ALA A 540 -33.01 -17.93 37.00
N ASN A 541 -33.05 -16.63 36.73
CA ASN A 541 -32.48 -15.58 37.57
C ASN A 541 -33.51 -14.49 37.93
N PRO A 542 -34.56 -14.81 38.72
CA PRO A 542 -35.65 -13.89 39.05
C PRO A 542 -35.20 -12.67 39.89
N ASP A 543 -34.01 -12.71 40.47
CA ASP A 543 -33.39 -11.59 41.16
C ASP A 543 -33.03 -10.44 40.19
N LEU A 544 -32.72 -10.74 38.93
CA LEU A 544 -32.42 -9.74 37.90
C LEU A 544 -33.63 -8.84 37.60
N ALA A 545 -34.83 -9.43 37.57
CA ALA A 545 -36.07 -8.68 37.43
C ALA A 545 -36.28 -7.71 38.61
N SER A 546 -35.90 -8.11 39.83
CA SER A 546 -35.96 -7.24 41.02
C SER A 546 -34.92 -6.13 40.99
N ALA A 547 -33.80 -6.34 40.28
CA ALA A 547 -32.76 -5.35 40.02
C ALA A 547 -33.06 -4.44 38.81
N GLY A 548 -34.21 -4.62 38.15
CA GLY A 548 -34.62 -3.82 36.99
C GLY A 548 -33.91 -4.19 35.68
N ILE A 549 -33.29 -5.37 35.60
CA ILE A 549 -32.70 -5.89 34.37
C ILE A 549 -33.82 -6.38 33.46
N THR A 550 -33.97 -5.75 32.30
CA THR A 550 -34.92 -6.12 31.25
C THR A 550 -34.29 -7.11 30.26
N ALA A 551 -35.07 -7.61 29.31
CA ALA A 551 -34.57 -8.61 28.35
C ALA A 551 -33.39 -8.09 27.52
N GLU A 552 -33.45 -6.82 27.11
CA GLU A 552 -32.41 -6.12 26.35
C GLU A 552 -31.09 -6.01 27.11
N LEU A 553 -31.15 -6.06 28.46
CA LEU A 553 -29.98 -5.99 29.34
C LEU A 553 -29.50 -7.36 29.82
N GLY A 554 -30.24 -8.45 29.56
CA GLY A 554 -29.92 -9.76 30.13
C GLY A 554 -28.61 -10.35 29.59
N PHE A 555 -28.36 -10.21 28.28
CA PHE A 555 -27.10 -10.64 27.70
C PHE A 555 -25.90 -9.80 28.19
N LEU A 556 -26.07 -8.48 28.29
CA LEU A 556 -25.06 -7.60 28.88
C LEU A 556 -24.80 -7.92 30.35
N HIS A 557 -25.82 -8.31 31.11
CA HIS A 557 -25.64 -8.78 32.48
C HIS A 557 -24.80 -10.05 32.52
N PHE A 558 -25.08 -11.02 31.65
CA PHE A 558 -24.28 -12.24 31.55
C PHE A 558 -22.81 -11.96 31.28
N VAL A 559 -22.52 -11.11 30.28
CA VAL A 559 -21.15 -10.75 29.92
C VAL A 559 -20.43 -10.04 31.08
N ASN A 560 -21.08 -9.08 31.72
CA ASN A 560 -20.42 -8.24 32.73
C ASN A 560 -20.35 -8.89 34.12
N TYR A 561 -21.32 -9.74 34.46
CA TYR A 561 -21.50 -10.25 35.82
C TYR A 561 -21.81 -11.76 35.85
N GLY A 562 -22.72 -12.24 35.00
CA GLY A 562 -23.23 -13.61 35.06
C GLY A 562 -22.15 -14.70 34.95
N MET A 563 -21.13 -14.51 34.11
CA MET A 563 -19.99 -15.43 34.02
C MET A 563 -19.23 -15.57 35.34
N MET A 564 -19.01 -14.45 36.06
CA MET A 564 -18.31 -14.43 37.34
C MET A 564 -19.18 -14.90 38.50
N GLU A 565 -20.48 -14.82 38.33
CA GLU A 565 -21.47 -15.38 39.25
C GLU A 565 -21.77 -16.85 38.94
N PHE A 566 -21.11 -17.44 37.94
CA PHE A 566 -21.32 -18.82 37.48
C PHE A 566 -22.79 -19.11 37.11
N ARG A 567 -23.50 -18.11 36.59
CA ARG A 567 -24.88 -18.27 36.14
C ARG A 567 -24.91 -18.99 34.80
N ALA A 568 -25.78 -19.98 34.67
CA ALA A 568 -25.91 -20.75 33.44
C ALA A 568 -26.55 -19.92 32.30
N PRO A 569 -25.93 -19.81 31.11
CA PRO A 569 -26.49 -19.08 29.96
C PRO A 569 -27.63 -19.83 29.24
N ASN A 570 -27.78 -21.13 29.49
CA ASN A 570 -28.81 -21.99 28.90
C ASN A 570 -29.09 -23.22 29.78
N ALA A 571 -30.09 -24.02 29.41
CA ALA A 571 -30.49 -25.21 30.16
C ALA A 571 -29.41 -26.31 30.21
N SER A 572 -28.59 -26.46 29.17
CA SER A 572 -27.49 -27.44 29.14
C SER A 572 -26.40 -27.08 30.14
N ALA A 573 -26.05 -25.79 30.22
CA ALA A 573 -25.07 -25.29 31.19
C ALA A 573 -25.59 -25.40 32.63
N ALA A 574 -26.89 -25.34 32.83
CA ALA A 574 -27.48 -25.56 34.15
C ALA A 574 -27.49 -27.03 34.58
N ALA A 575 -27.48 -27.95 33.63
CA ALA A 575 -27.34 -29.39 33.91
C ALA A 575 -25.91 -29.78 34.27
N ASP A 576 -24.93 -28.98 33.87
CA ASP A 576 -23.50 -29.18 34.07
C ASP A 576 -22.81 -27.84 34.41
N PRO A 577 -23.05 -27.29 35.61
CA PRO A 577 -22.69 -25.91 35.93
C PRO A 577 -21.19 -25.72 36.08
N ALA A 578 -20.70 -24.61 35.51
CA ALA A 578 -19.33 -24.17 35.75
C ALA A 578 -19.11 -23.76 37.20
N ASP A 579 -17.93 -24.06 37.72
CA ASP A 579 -17.47 -23.62 39.03
C ASP A 579 -15.95 -23.39 39.03
N PRO A 580 -15.35 -22.85 40.11
CA PRO A 580 -13.91 -22.63 40.14
C PRO A 580 -13.06 -23.91 39.97
N ALA A 581 -13.58 -25.08 40.34
CA ALA A 581 -12.87 -26.34 40.20
C ALA A 581 -12.90 -26.82 38.74
N SER A 582 -14.05 -26.74 38.06
CA SER A 582 -14.14 -27.11 36.64
C SER A 582 -13.31 -26.18 35.75
N LEU A 583 -13.20 -24.89 36.09
CA LEU A 583 -12.27 -23.96 35.40
C LEU A 583 -10.80 -24.29 35.64
N LEU A 584 -10.43 -24.72 36.85
CA LEU A 584 -9.06 -25.15 37.14
C LEU A 584 -8.71 -26.42 36.36
N GLU A 585 -9.63 -27.38 36.30
CA GLU A 585 -9.48 -28.60 35.51
C GLU A 585 -9.37 -28.29 34.01
N TYR A 586 -10.19 -27.36 33.51
CA TYR A 586 -10.12 -26.88 32.13
C TYR A 586 -8.75 -26.28 31.80
N ALA A 587 -8.21 -25.42 32.67
CA ALA A 587 -6.86 -24.89 32.50
C ALA A 587 -5.81 -26.01 32.55
N GLN A 588 -5.87 -26.89 33.55
CA GLN A 588 -4.87 -27.94 33.76
C GLN A 588 -4.88 -29.05 32.69
N ALA A 589 -5.99 -29.19 31.95
CA ALA A 589 -6.09 -30.11 30.82
C ALA A 589 -5.32 -29.64 29.58
N SER A 590 -4.86 -28.38 29.56
CA SER A 590 -4.30 -27.72 28.38
C SER A 590 -3.11 -26.83 28.75
N SER A 591 -1.90 -27.24 28.35
CA SER A 591 -0.66 -26.52 28.71
C SER A 591 -0.60 -25.09 28.18
N ASP A 592 -1.20 -24.84 27.01
CA ASP A 592 -1.33 -23.52 26.40
C ASP A 592 -2.21 -22.59 27.24
N LEU A 593 -3.33 -23.07 27.78
CA LEU A 593 -4.17 -22.27 28.70
C LEU A 593 -3.44 -21.96 29.99
N MET A 594 -2.65 -22.90 30.51
CA MET A 594 -1.85 -22.65 31.70
C MET A 594 -0.80 -21.58 31.49
N GLU A 595 -0.13 -21.59 30.35
CA GLU A 595 0.84 -20.57 29.96
C GLU A 595 0.15 -19.22 29.74
N ALA A 596 -0.91 -19.19 28.91
CA ALA A 596 -1.65 -17.97 28.55
C ALA A 596 -2.25 -17.24 29.76
N PHE A 597 -2.80 -17.98 30.73
CA PHE A 597 -3.45 -17.40 31.92
C PHE A 597 -2.59 -17.46 33.19
N GLY A 598 -1.30 -17.80 33.06
CA GLY A 598 -0.35 -17.85 34.18
C GLY A 598 -0.76 -18.81 35.30
N VAL A 599 -1.40 -19.93 34.95
CA VAL A 599 -1.82 -20.97 35.91
C VAL A 599 -0.66 -21.93 36.15
N ALA A 600 -0.12 -21.94 37.36
CA ALA A 600 0.95 -22.87 37.71
C ALA A 600 0.47 -24.33 37.66
N ALA A 601 1.34 -25.25 37.22
CA ALA A 601 1.03 -26.70 37.19
C ALA A 601 0.69 -27.30 38.57
N THR A 602 1.09 -26.62 39.64
CA THR A 602 0.80 -27.00 41.03
C THR A 602 -0.36 -26.21 41.63
N ALA A 603 -1.06 -25.38 40.86
CA ALA A 603 -2.18 -24.58 41.35
C ALA A 603 -3.29 -25.48 41.90
N THR A 604 -3.79 -25.14 43.09
CA THR A 604 -4.95 -25.80 43.71
C THR A 604 -6.19 -24.90 43.72
N GLU A 605 -6.04 -23.65 43.29
CA GLU A 605 -7.10 -22.64 43.18
C GLU A 605 -6.72 -21.61 42.11
N LEU A 606 -7.73 -21.00 41.49
CA LEU A 606 -7.56 -19.90 40.53
C LEU A 606 -7.85 -18.55 41.20
N SER A 607 -7.09 -17.52 40.86
CA SER A 607 -7.46 -16.14 41.21
C SER A 607 -8.76 -15.71 40.53
N ALA A 608 -9.46 -14.71 41.06
CA ALA A 608 -10.68 -14.18 40.44
C ALA A 608 -10.46 -13.70 39.00
N ARG A 609 -9.27 -13.14 38.72
CA ARG A 609 -8.86 -12.75 37.37
C ARG A 609 -8.73 -13.96 36.45
N GLN A 610 -8.03 -15.01 36.88
CA GLN A 610 -7.87 -16.24 36.09
C GLN A 610 -9.20 -16.93 35.85
N GLN A 611 -10.10 -16.96 36.85
CA GLN A 611 -11.45 -17.50 36.67
C GLN A 611 -12.21 -16.72 35.59
N HIS A 612 -12.11 -15.39 35.59
CA HIS A 612 -12.73 -14.55 34.58
C HIS A 612 -12.17 -14.81 33.17
N GLU A 613 -10.85 -14.79 33.03
CA GLU A 613 -10.16 -14.94 31.75
C GLU A 613 -10.38 -16.33 31.14
N LEU A 614 -10.34 -17.39 31.96
CA LEU A 614 -10.63 -18.76 31.52
C LEU A 614 -12.10 -18.95 31.15
N MET A 615 -13.02 -18.37 31.92
CA MET A 615 -14.46 -18.44 31.62
C MET A 615 -14.78 -17.70 30.31
N LEU A 616 -14.18 -16.52 30.12
CA LEU A 616 -14.30 -15.73 28.90
C LEU A 616 -13.73 -16.51 27.70
N HIS A 617 -12.51 -17.05 27.84
CA HIS A 617 -11.90 -17.88 26.81
C HIS A 617 -12.82 -19.05 26.43
N PHE A 618 -13.37 -19.76 27.42
CA PHE A 618 -14.25 -20.89 27.15
C PHE A 618 -15.47 -20.50 26.31
N HIS A 619 -16.13 -19.38 26.62
CA HIS A 619 -17.31 -18.92 25.90
C HIS A 619 -17.02 -18.30 24.53
N ILE A 620 -15.81 -17.76 24.30
CA ILE A 620 -15.42 -17.25 22.98
C ILE A 620 -14.89 -18.40 22.10
N TRP A 621 -13.96 -19.20 22.61
CA TRP A 621 -13.19 -20.18 21.81
C TRP A 621 -13.31 -21.61 22.36
N GLY A 622 -13.19 -21.80 23.67
CA GLY A 622 -13.02 -23.14 24.26
C GLY A 622 -14.14 -24.13 23.97
N TYR A 623 -15.37 -23.66 23.82
CA TYR A 623 -16.52 -24.51 23.51
C TYR A 623 -16.53 -25.05 22.07
N THR A 624 -15.83 -24.40 21.13
CA THR A 624 -15.72 -24.82 19.72
C THR A 624 -14.43 -25.58 19.43
N GLU A 625 -13.39 -25.40 20.24
CA GLU A 625 -12.07 -26.03 20.08
C GLU A 625 -12.02 -27.52 20.49
N ASN A 626 -13.14 -28.10 20.93
CA ASN A 626 -13.23 -29.48 21.42
C ASN A 626 -12.16 -29.83 22.48
N ARG A 627 -11.87 -28.87 23.37
CA ARG A 627 -10.87 -29.01 24.44
C ARG A 627 -11.32 -30.02 25.49
N SER A 628 -10.33 -30.65 26.13
CA SER A 628 -10.58 -31.56 27.24
C SER A 628 -11.06 -30.78 28.46
N SER A 629 -11.95 -31.40 29.25
CA SER A 629 -12.48 -30.84 30.50
C SER A 629 -13.15 -29.47 30.36
N PRO A 630 -14.15 -29.28 29.46
CA PRO A 630 -14.87 -28.03 29.37
C PRO A 630 -15.50 -27.66 30.73
N PRO A 631 -15.48 -26.38 31.16
CA PRO A 631 -16.00 -25.99 32.46
C PRO A 631 -17.51 -26.21 32.64
N THR A 632 -18.26 -26.24 31.54
CA THR A 632 -19.72 -26.43 31.47
C THR A 632 -20.12 -26.91 30.08
N THR A 633 -21.35 -27.40 29.91
CA THR A 633 -21.88 -27.82 28.61
C THR A 633 -22.70 -26.72 27.93
N LEU A 634 -22.35 -26.30 26.70
CA LEU A 634 -23.03 -25.20 25.98
C LEU A 634 -23.96 -25.60 24.81
N GLY A 635 -24.03 -26.89 24.41
CA GLY A 635 -24.87 -27.37 23.28
C GLY A 635 -24.07 -27.76 22.02
N GLU A 636 -24.74 -28.28 20.97
CA GLU A 636 -24.08 -28.93 19.82
C GLU A 636 -23.00 -28.07 19.13
N GLN A 637 -21.80 -28.67 19.04
CA GLN A 637 -20.61 -28.15 18.35
C GLN A 637 -20.84 -28.13 16.83
N SER A 638 -20.92 -26.96 16.20
CA SER A 638 -20.61 -26.86 14.77
C SER A 638 -19.09 -26.74 14.64
N ALA A 639 -18.42 -27.85 14.31
CA ALA A 639 -16.99 -27.86 14.07
C ALA A 639 -16.63 -26.91 12.92
N TRP A 640 -15.86 -25.86 13.21
CA TRP A 640 -15.03 -25.18 12.22
C TRP A 640 -13.84 -26.09 11.89
N PRO A 641 -13.40 -26.22 10.64
CA PRO A 641 -12.28 -27.10 10.31
C PRO A 641 -11.02 -26.64 11.07
N PRO A 642 -10.16 -27.58 11.49
CA PRO A 642 -8.88 -27.21 12.08
C PRO A 642 -8.05 -26.42 11.05
N ALA A 643 -7.20 -25.53 11.56
CA ALA A 643 -6.12 -24.92 10.79
C ALA A 643 -5.37 -26.04 10.06
N ALA A 644 -5.23 -25.91 8.75
CA ALA A 644 -4.49 -26.89 7.96
C ALA A 644 -3.03 -26.85 8.40
N ASP A 645 -2.57 -27.91 9.05
CA ASP A 645 -1.17 -28.24 9.28
C ASP A 645 -0.52 -28.73 7.97
N GLY A 646 -0.57 -27.87 6.94
CA GLY A 646 0.13 -28.12 5.68
C GLY A 646 1.60 -27.72 5.82
N THR A 647 2.49 -28.72 5.96
CA THR A 647 3.89 -28.59 5.54
C THR A 647 3.89 -28.44 4.02
N ASP A 648 3.73 -27.22 3.56
CA ASP A 648 3.59 -26.92 2.15
C ASP A 648 4.97 -26.56 1.58
N GLU A 649 5.38 -27.25 0.53
CA GLU A 649 6.69 -27.02 -0.09
C GLU A 649 6.66 -25.69 -0.87
N LEU A 650 7.75 -24.92 -0.75
CA LEU A 650 7.96 -23.71 -1.55
C LEU A 650 8.17 -24.08 -3.02
N VAL A 651 7.43 -23.43 -3.91
CA VAL A 651 7.52 -23.57 -5.38
C VAL A 651 7.99 -22.25 -5.98
N ASP A 652 8.89 -22.31 -6.97
CA ASP A 652 9.35 -21.13 -7.70
C ASP A 652 8.23 -20.57 -8.59
N ILE A 653 7.89 -19.29 -8.38
CA ILE A 653 6.84 -18.56 -9.09
C ILE A 653 7.36 -17.34 -9.86
N THR A 654 8.68 -17.14 -10.01
CA THR A 654 9.26 -15.96 -10.68
C THR A 654 8.60 -15.70 -12.04
N GLY A 655 8.49 -16.75 -12.88
CA GLY A 655 7.85 -16.62 -14.19
C GLY A 655 6.34 -16.40 -14.14
N MET A 656 5.63 -16.74 -13.06
CA MET A 656 4.19 -16.48 -12.95
C MET A 656 3.90 -15.00 -12.68
N LEU A 657 4.74 -14.34 -11.88
CA LEU A 657 4.62 -12.91 -11.61
C LEU A 657 4.90 -12.09 -12.87
N GLN A 658 5.94 -12.45 -13.62
CA GLN A 658 6.23 -11.88 -14.95
C GLN A 658 5.07 -12.11 -15.95
N ASN A 659 4.42 -13.28 -15.91
CA ASN A 659 3.34 -13.65 -16.84
C ASN A 659 1.95 -13.12 -16.47
N LEU A 660 1.74 -12.54 -15.27
CA LEU A 660 0.51 -11.76 -14.99
C LEU A 660 0.32 -10.63 -16.01
N HIS A 661 1.40 -10.24 -16.68
CA HIS A 661 1.48 -9.13 -17.63
C HIS A 661 1.43 -9.59 -19.10
N ALA A 662 1.94 -10.80 -19.42
CA ALA A 662 2.10 -11.28 -20.79
C ALA A 662 0.80 -11.69 -21.51
N ASP A 663 -0.20 -12.23 -20.79
CA ASP A 663 -1.47 -12.71 -21.39
C ASP A 663 -2.43 -11.57 -21.80
N ALA A 664 -2.16 -10.32 -21.39
CA ALA A 664 -2.91 -9.14 -21.83
C ALA A 664 -2.49 -8.63 -23.24
N GLY A 665 -1.25 -8.90 -23.65
CA GLY A 665 -0.69 -8.47 -24.94
C GLY A 665 -1.22 -9.23 -26.16
N LEU A 666 -1.88 -10.37 -25.97
CA LEU A 666 -2.45 -11.18 -27.07
C LEU A 666 -3.84 -10.70 -27.55
N VAL A 667 -4.42 -9.69 -26.90
CA VAL A 667 -5.79 -9.21 -27.22
C VAL A 667 -5.79 -8.00 -28.17
N PHE A 668 -4.63 -7.38 -28.43
CA PHE A 668 -4.50 -6.26 -29.36
C PHE A 668 -3.28 -6.42 -30.28
N SER A 669 -3.35 -7.40 -31.18
CA SER A 669 -2.60 -7.41 -32.44
C SER A 669 -3.49 -7.01 -33.61
#